data_AF-A0A368PNU0-F1
#
_entry.id   AF-A0A368PNU0-F1
#
_cell.length_a   1.000
_cell.length_b   1.000
_cell.length_c   1.000
_cell.angle_alpha   90.00
_cell.angle_beta   90.00
_cell.angle_gamma   90.00
#
_symmetry.space_group_name_H-M   'P 1'
#
loop_
_entity.id
_entity.type
_entity.pdbx_description
1 polymer ?
#
loop_
_entity_poly.entity_id
_entity_poly.type
_entity_poly.pdbx_seq_one_letter_code
_entity_poly.pdbx_strand_id
1 'polypeptide(L)'
;MGSLVDPYALRCVSDLPPPFRPVFGFRYFNSLQSECFHVCFFSDVNMVISAPTGSGKTVLFELCILRLLSRFLSPDLRFNLVKGTLKTIYIAPSKALVQEKLRDWNTKLGPLGINCLEMTGDNEFYNNKAIHDADLILTTPEKFDSMSRHGVRDGRLGFFSDIALVLIDEVHLLNDPRGAALEAVISRIKMLSRQGNMKSSPLANVRFIAVSATIPNIEDIAEWLLAPPEGVKRFGEEMRPVKLTTKVFGYAPAKNDFLFERRLQSFIYDILMQHSRGKSALVFCSTRKGAQEAAQCLSQTGASLGYSNPFMQSMQQYEHLREASLTCSDKQLQACIVHGVGFHNGGLCLKDRNLVEGLFLKGDLQILCTTNTLAHGVNLPAHTVVIKSTQFFNKEKGLYVEYERSMVLQMCGRAGRPPFDDTGTIIIMTRRETVHLYENLLNGCEMVESQLLPCAVEHLNAEIVQLTVADISLAIEWIKCSYLYIRIKKNPENYGVKRGTPRDLLEKQIQGICVEKIHELVEYGLILTDEYAFLLQPLEPGKLMAKFYLKFDTMKLIVKASACCSLEDLLHIICHSAEITWIQLRRNEKKVLNDINTDKDGRLLFHIVMENGKKKKRVQTREDKIFLLANDCLTGDPLIHDLSLNQEMNSICSNGCRIARCMREYFIYKKSYRSAINSMILANSLHQKLWERSPFLLKQLPGIGIVTAKALKSAGICDFDTLAAADARKIESVTGRNYPFGNHIKELMSSLPPKIDIHIEDAGNRLGKSTITVTLTRLSQAIQSNKRNFADMVVGSEEDNVILFHEKIRTQEFHSPYSVKVFVPCPPNARVTLKADLIFEEYVGLDVHKKHIISREDDLHVTKAHGIDKAEPTYNLPAEICLVSSRTIRTSRSQSRTEQSPLSKEVYVIEDDAVTALEKADNVQGTRKFNNLASLEVPSFDLLSEEEYGDMQAAASTPEPAEAECISATSNTIFDHIRKKSKDFPTLVLSKSMDSSYEPLILKKMKTSRDQFGVEQSSLHTGGVTPMDSEPAEPRVSPTNMLFTGKRNSPSEKKIMTTPGESPLRFSGENDSPLEKSKILINAPAENSHLQLAAKRGSPSEKSKMTTTLDECSLGLAGGKDRPLEKSNILIRTPVENPFEKGTPAENSPQFAAKRDSPSEKRKFSFSSSLPCFQAEQCTKQEVRAAYQPFNIEEYVKDILRKPKDSENGDSFLNCRSVFSFL
;
A
#
# COMPACT_ATOMS: atom_id res chain seq x y z
N MET A 1 -19.07 44.50 0.96
CA MET A 1 -19.13 45.15 -0.36
C MET A 1 -19.32 44.06 -1.41
N GLY A 2 -20.27 44.21 -2.33
CA GLY A 2 -20.47 43.28 -3.43
C GLY A 2 -20.46 44.02 -4.76
N SER A 3 -19.29 44.13 -5.39
CA SER A 3 -19.18 44.54 -6.78
C SER A 3 -19.37 43.32 -7.69
N LEU A 4 -19.98 43.53 -8.86
CA LEU A 4 -19.94 42.56 -9.96
C LEU A 4 -18.49 42.45 -10.43
N VAL A 5 -17.80 41.40 -10.02
CA VAL A 5 -16.43 41.11 -10.45
C VAL A 5 -16.48 40.46 -11.82
N ASP A 6 -15.67 40.97 -12.76
CA ASP A 6 -15.46 40.36 -14.07
C ASP A 6 -15.05 38.89 -13.91
N PRO A 7 -15.80 37.91 -14.47
CA PRO A 7 -15.52 36.50 -14.29
C PRO A 7 -14.15 36.04 -14.83
N TYR A 8 -13.46 36.89 -15.62
CA TYR A 8 -12.11 36.61 -16.13
C TYR A 8 -10.99 37.35 -15.37
N ALA A 9 -11.32 38.15 -14.34
CA ALA A 9 -10.31 38.86 -13.55
C ALA A 9 -9.53 37.92 -12.61
N LEU A 10 -8.21 37.83 -12.82
CA LEU A 10 -7.32 37.05 -11.96
C LEU A 10 -7.23 37.65 -10.55
N ARG A 11 -7.45 36.83 -9.53
CA ARG A 11 -7.36 37.23 -8.12
C ARG A 11 -5.92 37.48 -7.72
N CYS A 12 -5.68 38.54 -6.95
CA CYS A 12 -4.36 38.88 -6.44
C CYS A 12 -4.15 38.27 -5.05
N VAL A 13 -2.92 37.88 -4.71
CA VAL A 13 -2.59 37.38 -3.35
C VAL A 13 -2.78 38.47 -2.28
N SER A 14 -2.86 39.76 -2.67
CA SER A 14 -3.29 40.85 -1.78
C SER A 14 -4.69 40.68 -1.20
N ASP A 15 -5.58 39.95 -1.87
CA ASP A 15 -6.96 39.70 -1.44
C ASP A 15 -7.03 38.82 -0.18
N LEU A 16 -5.91 38.18 0.21
CA LEU A 16 -5.76 37.45 1.47
C LEU A 16 -5.28 38.35 2.63
N PRO A 17 -5.60 37.99 3.89
CA PRO A 17 -5.03 38.63 5.09
C PRO A 17 -3.50 38.64 5.06
N PRO A 18 -2.82 39.71 5.53
CA PRO A 18 -1.37 39.83 5.47
C PRO A 18 -0.56 38.62 5.96
N PRO A 19 -0.90 37.94 7.08
CA PRO A 19 -0.17 36.76 7.55
C PRO A 19 -0.18 35.57 6.58
N PHE A 20 -1.18 35.48 5.70
CA PHE A 20 -1.35 34.35 4.78
C PHE A 20 -0.74 34.59 3.39
N ARG A 21 -0.31 35.81 3.08
CA ARG A 21 0.30 36.15 1.78
C ARG A 21 1.61 35.40 1.49
N PRO A 22 2.53 35.19 2.46
CA PRO A 22 3.80 34.48 2.21
C PRO A 22 3.65 33.01 1.78
N VAL A 23 2.48 32.40 1.96
CA VAL A 23 2.18 31.02 1.53
C VAL A 23 2.25 30.86 0.00
N PHE A 24 2.05 31.96 -0.74
CA PHE A 24 2.00 31.95 -2.20
C PHE A 24 3.14 32.78 -2.80
N GLY A 25 4.13 32.10 -3.39
CA GLY A 25 5.27 32.74 -4.10
C GLY A 25 4.93 33.37 -5.46
N PHE A 26 3.65 33.64 -5.74
CA PHE A 26 3.15 34.22 -6.99
C PHE A 26 2.23 35.41 -6.70
N ARG A 27 2.13 36.37 -7.63
CA ARG A 27 1.33 37.60 -7.42
C ARG A 27 -0.17 37.40 -7.65
N TYR A 28 -0.54 36.54 -8.61
CA TYR A 28 -1.92 36.30 -9.02
C TYR A 28 -2.22 34.81 -9.05
N PHE A 29 -3.42 34.44 -8.61
CA PHE A 29 -4.00 33.11 -8.81
C PHE A 29 -4.32 32.90 -10.30
N ASN A 30 -4.23 31.65 -10.78
CA ASN A 30 -4.65 31.32 -12.15
C ASN A 30 -6.19 31.41 -12.30
N SER A 31 -6.73 31.26 -13.51
CA SER A 31 -8.17 31.43 -13.77
C SER A 31 -9.05 30.48 -12.94
N LEU A 32 -8.68 29.20 -12.87
CA LEU A 32 -9.38 28.17 -12.08
C LEU A 32 -9.35 28.49 -10.59
N GLN A 33 -8.19 28.89 -10.08
CA GLN A 33 -7.99 29.27 -8.68
C GLN A 33 -8.77 30.55 -8.35
N SER A 34 -8.82 31.50 -9.27
CA SER A 34 -9.53 32.78 -9.13
C SER A 34 -11.05 32.61 -9.07
N GLU A 35 -11.61 31.72 -9.89
CA GLU A 35 -13.05 31.39 -9.84
C GLU A 35 -13.42 30.63 -8.56
N CYS A 36 -12.58 29.67 -8.14
CA CYS A 36 -12.80 28.92 -6.91
C CYS A 36 -12.57 29.75 -5.64
N PHE A 37 -11.73 30.81 -5.71
CA PHE A 37 -11.23 31.58 -4.56
C PHE A 37 -12.32 31.97 -3.56
N HIS A 38 -13.45 32.48 -4.04
CA HIS A 38 -14.55 32.93 -3.18
C HIS A 38 -15.15 31.77 -2.37
N VAL A 39 -15.38 30.61 -2.99
CA VAL A 39 -15.99 29.46 -2.31
C VAL A 39 -14.97 28.76 -1.40
N CYS A 40 -13.69 28.69 -1.82
CA CYS A 40 -12.63 28.14 -0.99
C CYS A 40 -12.36 28.98 0.28
N PHE A 41 -12.21 30.31 0.12
CA PHE A 41 -11.69 31.20 1.18
C PHE A 41 -12.74 32.05 1.93
N PHE A 42 -13.93 32.30 1.35
CA PHE A 42 -15.00 33.07 2.03
C PHE A 42 -16.24 32.25 2.39
N SER A 43 -16.33 30.98 1.98
CA SER A 43 -17.39 30.04 2.37
C SER A 43 -16.80 28.81 3.08
N ASP A 44 -17.65 28.12 3.84
CA ASP A 44 -17.34 26.84 4.51
C ASP A 44 -18.07 25.65 3.88
N VAL A 45 -18.77 25.84 2.74
CA VAL A 45 -19.49 24.75 2.05
C VAL A 45 -18.54 23.64 1.54
N ASN A 46 -19.08 22.42 1.47
CA ASN A 46 -18.43 21.29 0.83
C ASN A 46 -18.25 21.56 -0.68
N MET A 47 -17.16 21.08 -1.27
CA MET A 47 -16.84 21.30 -2.67
C MET A 47 -16.38 20.03 -3.37
N VAL A 48 -16.73 19.91 -4.66
CA VAL A 48 -16.19 18.89 -5.56
C VAL A 48 -15.70 19.59 -6.83
N ILE A 49 -14.40 19.47 -7.12
CA ILE A 49 -13.74 20.15 -8.24
C ILE A 49 -13.15 19.13 -9.23
N SER A 50 -13.73 19.04 -10.42
CA SER A 50 -13.21 18.28 -11.56
C SER A 50 -12.42 19.22 -12.47
N ALA A 51 -11.11 19.00 -12.62
CA ALA A 51 -10.25 19.80 -13.49
C ALA A 51 -9.04 19.02 -14.02
N PRO A 52 -8.48 19.38 -15.20
CA PRO A 52 -7.30 18.73 -15.73
C PRO A 52 -6.11 18.67 -14.75
N THR A 53 -5.35 17.58 -14.84
CA THR A 53 -4.07 17.45 -14.12
C THR A 53 -3.11 18.57 -14.55
N GLY A 54 -2.41 19.19 -13.61
CA GLY A 54 -1.56 20.35 -13.88
C GLY A 54 -2.25 21.72 -13.83
N SER A 55 -3.58 21.80 -13.70
CA SER A 55 -4.31 23.08 -13.58
C SER A 55 -4.16 23.81 -12.22
N GLY A 56 -3.23 23.36 -11.36
CA GLY A 56 -2.94 24.02 -10.08
C GLY A 56 -3.91 23.68 -8.93
N LYS A 57 -4.60 22.53 -8.98
CA LYS A 57 -5.62 22.08 -8.01
C LYS A 57 -5.18 22.16 -6.53
N THR A 58 -3.91 21.88 -6.23
CA THR A 58 -3.37 21.90 -4.84
C THR A 58 -3.56 23.25 -4.13
N VAL A 59 -3.56 24.38 -4.86
CA VAL A 59 -3.80 25.72 -4.28
C VAL A 59 -5.22 25.86 -3.72
N LEU A 60 -6.20 25.09 -4.21
CA LEU A 60 -7.55 25.09 -3.65
C LEU A 60 -7.58 24.50 -2.23
N PHE A 61 -6.77 23.47 -1.98
CA PHE A 61 -6.57 22.93 -0.63
C PHE A 61 -5.89 23.94 0.29
N GLU A 62 -4.86 24.63 -0.20
CA GLU A 62 -4.15 25.67 0.56
C GLU A 62 -5.12 26.81 0.95
N LEU A 63 -5.97 27.28 0.03
CA LEU A 63 -7.02 28.26 0.33
C LEU A 63 -8.06 27.73 1.35
N CYS A 64 -8.44 26.45 1.30
CA CYS A 64 -9.38 25.86 2.26
C CYS A 64 -8.75 25.66 3.66
N ILE A 65 -7.45 25.34 3.73
CA ILE A 65 -6.70 25.32 4.98
C ILE A 65 -6.65 26.74 5.57
N LEU A 66 -6.29 27.74 4.76
CA LEU A 66 -6.24 29.14 5.20
C LEU A 66 -7.62 29.68 5.62
N ARG A 67 -8.73 29.18 5.04
CA ARG A 67 -10.09 29.44 5.54
C ARG A 67 -10.31 28.88 6.94
N LEU A 68 -9.89 27.64 7.20
CA LEU A 68 -10.00 27.06 8.54
C LEU A 68 -9.15 27.86 9.54
N LEU A 69 -7.90 28.17 9.17
CA LEU A 69 -6.97 28.92 9.99
C LEU A 69 -7.39 30.39 10.21
N SER A 70 -8.18 30.99 9.31
CA SER A 70 -8.67 32.37 9.49
C SER A 70 -9.56 32.52 10.74
N ARG A 71 -10.09 31.43 11.30
CA ARG A 71 -10.85 31.40 12.55
C ARG A 71 -9.98 31.67 13.79
N PHE A 72 -8.64 31.58 13.67
CA PHE A 72 -7.68 31.87 14.74
C PHE A 72 -6.94 33.22 14.58
N LEU A 73 -7.29 34.01 13.57
CA LEU A 73 -6.82 35.40 13.46
C LEU A 73 -7.65 36.29 14.40
N SER A 74 -7.01 36.94 15.35
CA SER A 74 -7.63 38.02 16.12
C SER A 74 -7.78 39.29 15.26
N PRO A 75 -8.62 40.27 15.66
CA PRO A 75 -8.88 41.49 14.86
C PRO A 75 -7.64 42.34 14.56
N ASP A 76 -6.57 42.18 15.35
CA ASP A 76 -5.24 42.79 15.18
C ASP A 76 -4.27 41.94 14.32
N LEU A 77 -4.80 40.93 13.60
CA LEU A 77 -4.08 40.01 12.71
C LEU A 77 -3.02 39.12 13.39
N ARG A 78 -3.01 39.03 14.73
CA ARG A 78 -2.22 38.01 15.43
C ARG A 78 -2.86 36.62 15.29
N PHE A 79 -2.02 35.59 15.29
CA PHE A 79 -2.41 34.21 15.01
C PHE A 79 -2.32 33.36 16.28
N ASN A 80 -3.46 33.10 16.92
CA ASN A 80 -3.55 32.45 18.22
C ASN A 80 -4.04 30.99 18.08
N LEU A 81 -3.29 30.17 17.33
CA LEU A 81 -3.60 28.76 17.17
C LEU A 81 -3.19 27.96 18.42
N VAL A 82 -4.17 27.37 19.10
CA VAL A 82 -3.92 26.28 20.06
C VAL A 82 -3.78 24.98 19.26
N LYS A 83 -2.58 24.40 19.26
CA LYS A 83 -2.25 23.23 18.45
C LYS A 83 -3.19 22.05 18.68
N GLY A 84 -3.54 21.37 17.60
CA GLY A 84 -4.40 20.21 17.58
C GLY A 84 -5.90 20.49 17.63
N THR A 85 -6.36 21.71 17.98
CA THR A 85 -7.79 21.98 18.27
C THR A 85 -8.74 21.93 17.08
N LEU A 86 -8.26 22.18 15.85
CA LEU A 86 -9.00 21.94 14.61
C LEU A 86 -8.10 21.17 13.64
N LYS A 87 -8.42 19.90 13.40
CA LYS A 87 -7.62 18.99 12.57
C LYS A 87 -8.09 19.03 11.12
N THR A 88 -7.12 19.11 10.21
CA THR A 88 -7.29 18.88 8.78
C THR A 88 -6.73 17.52 8.41
N ILE A 89 -7.51 16.71 7.70
CA ILE A 89 -7.07 15.42 7.13
C ILE A 89 -6.89 15.58 5.62
N TYR A 90 -5.69 15.35 5.10
CA TYR A 90 -5.41 15.28 3.66
C TYR A 90 -5.19 13.83 3.24
N ILE A 91 -6.11 13.31 2.44
CA ILE A 91 -6.10 11.95 1.91
C ILE A 91 -5.64 12.00 0.45
N ALA A 92 -4.55 11.29 0.14
CA ALA A 92 -4.00 11.22 -1.21
C ALA A 92 -3.83 9.76 -1.70
N PRO A 93 -3.92 9.52 -3.03
CA PRO A 93 -3.86 8.17 -3.60
C PRO A 93 -2.53 7.44 -3.41
N SER A 94 -1.43 8.10 -3.02
CA SER A 94 -0.15 7.41 -2.80
C SER A 94 0.73 8.07 -1.73
N LYS A 95 1.56 7.26 -1.07
CA LYS A 95 2.59 7.71 -0.13
C LYS A 95 3.55 8.73 -0.75
N ALA A 96 3.91 8.57 -2.03
CA ALA A 96 4.82 9.50 -2.70
C ALA A 96 4.21 10.91 -2.83
N LEU A 97 2.92 11.01 -3.13
CA LEU A 97 2.20 12.29 -3.16
C LEU A 97 2.01 12.88 -1.74
N VAL A 98 1.73 12.04 -0.74
CA VAL A 98 1.76 12.46 0.69
C VAL A 98 3.11 13.08 1.05
N GLN A 99 4.22 12.44 0.68
CA GLN A 99 5.58 12.95 0.96
C GLN A 99 5.98 14.16 0.12
N GLU A 100 5.42 14.32 -1.09
CA GLU A 100 5.54 15.55 -1.86
C GLU A 100 4.87 16.71 -1.12
N LYS A 101 3.61 16.56 -0.73
CA LYS A 101 2.84 17.62 -0.05
C LYS A 101 3.31 17.89 1.37
N LEU A 102 3.83 16.89 2.09
CA LEU A 102 4.45 17.09 3.40
C LEU A 102 5.62 18.08 3.32
N ARG A 103 6.49 17.96 2.31
CA ARG A 103 7.64 18.87 2.12
C ARG A 103 7.19 20.26 1.70
N ASP A 104 6.24 20.34 0.77
CA ASP A 104 5.67 21.60 0.29
C ASP A 104 4.97 22.38 1.43
N TRP A 105 4.09 21.71 2.18
CA TRP A 105 3.31 22.33 3.26
C TRP A 105 4.11 22.56 4.54
N ASN A 106 5.13 21.76 4.87
CA ASN A 106 6.07 22.16 5.93
C ASN A 106 6.83 23.44 5.56
N THR A 107 7.19 23.64 4.28
CA THR A 107 7.86 24.86 3.82
C THR A 107 6.92 26.06 3.82
N LYS A 108 5.67 25.89 3.37
CA LYS A 108 4.66 26.97 3.27
C LYS A 108 3.95 27.33 4.57
N LEU A 109 3.55 26.33 5.36
CA LEU A 109 2.66 26.48 6.53
C LEU A 109 3.41 26.30 7.87
N GLY A 110 4.57 25.62 7.87
CA GLY A 110 5.44 25.52 9.05
C GLY A 110 5.82 26.90 9.65
N PRO A 111 6.13 27.94 8.85
CA PRO A 111 6.35 29.30 9.36
C PRO A 111 5.14 29.95 10.07
N LEU A 112 3.93 29.43 9.85
CA LEU A 112 2.72 29.84 10.58
C LEU A 112 2.50 29.02 11.87
N GLY A 113 3.44 28.15 12.23
CA GLY A 113 3.39 27.29 13.43
C GLY A 113 2.65 25.96 13.25
N ILE A 114 2.13 25.68 12.05
CA ILE A 114 1.29 24.51 11.72
C ILE A 114 2.10 23.22 11.78
N ASN A 115 1.65 22.25 12.58
CA ASN A 115 2.27 20.94 12.72
C ASN A 115 1.70 19.94 11.68
N CYS A 116 2.51 19.61 10.67
CA CYS A 116 2.15 18.67 9.60
C CYS A 116 2.71 17.26 9.88
N LEU A 117 1.84 16.25 9.95
CA LEU A 117 2.19 14.86 10.27
C LEU A 117 2.00 13.93 9.05
N GLU A 118 3.04 13.18 8.65
CA GLU A 118 2.90 12.06 7.71
C GLU A 118 2.35 10.82 8.42
N MET A 119 1.17 10.36 8.02
CA MET A 119 0.56 9.11 8.49
C MET A 119 0.49 8.08 7.36
N THR A 120 1.55 7.29 7.16
CA THR A 120 1.68 6.32 6.05
C THR A 120 2.13 4.94 6.54
N GLY A 121 2.30 3.99 5.61
CA GLY A 121 2.49 2.56 5.90
C GLY A 121 3.68 2.25 6.83
N ASP A 122 4.85 2.81 6.51
CA ASP A 122 6.16 2.42 7.06
C ASP A 122 6.30 2.55 8.59
N ASN A 123 5.61 3.51 9.21
CA ASN A 123 5.61 3.66 10.65
C ASN A 123 4.54 2.74 11.27
N GLU A 124 4.95 1.58 11.80
CA GLU A 124 4.05 0.71 12.58
C GLU A 124 3.58 1.42 13.88
N PHE A 125 4.43 2.28 14.45
CA PHE A 125 4.15 3.01 15.69
C PHE A 125 4.11 4.52 15.47
N TYR A 126 2.98 5.12 15.84
CA TYR A 126 2.82 6.57 15.97
C TYR A 126 2.76 6.94 17.44
N ASN A 127 3.47 7.99 17.85
CA ASN A 127 3.30 8.55 19.18
C ASN A 127 1.92 9.21 19.28
N ASN A 128 1.06 8.76 20.20
CA ASN A 128 -0.26 9.34 20.43
C ASN A 128 -0.20 10.87 20.63
N LYS A 129 0.85 11.39 21.29
CA LYS A 129 1.07 12.83 21.45
C LYS A 129 1.28 13.54 20.10
N ALA A 130 2.00 12.92 19.16
CA ALA A 130 2.22 13.51 17.84
C ALA A 130 0.93 13.57 17.00
N ILE A 131 0.01 12.61 17.17
CA ILE A 131 -1.32 12.64 16.54
C ILE A 131 -2.21 13.72 17.20
N HIS A 132 -2.18 13.82 18.53
CA HIS A 132 -2.92 14.83 19.27
C HIS A 132 -2.46 16.26 18.94
N ASP A 133 -1.15 16.49 18.93
CA ASP A 133 -0.55 17.81 18.70
C ASP A 133 -0.46 18.19 17.21
N ALA A 134 -0.95 17.34 16.28
CA ALA A 134 -0.98 17.62 14.85
C ALA A 134 -2.22 18.43 14.44
N ASP A 135 -1.98 19.43 13.59
CA ASP A 135 -3.00 20.31 12.99
C ASP A 135 -3.40 19.81 11.58
N LEU A 136 -2.44 19.24 10.85
CA LEU A 136 -2.61 18.77 9.47
C LEU A 136 -2.01 17.36 9.31
N ILE A 137 -2.86 16.37 9.06
CA ILE A 137 -2.46 14.96 8.94
C ILE A 137 -2.56 14.53 7.47
N LEU A 138 -1.44 14.17 6.86
CA LEU A 138 -1.34 13.73 5.47
C LEU A 138 -1.23 12.21 5.42
N THR A 139 -2.15 11.53 4.70
CA THR A 139 -2.36 10.09 4.80
C THR A 139 -2.79 9.46 3.47
N THR A 140 -2.69 8.14 3.36
CA THR A 140 -3.41 7.36 2.34
C THR A 140 -4.75 6.84 2.91
N PRO A 141 -5.74 6.44 2.09
CA PRO A 141 -7.03 5.95 2.58
C PRO A 141 -6.90 4.74 3.52
N GLU A 142 -6.02 3.79 3.19
CA GLU A 142 -5.86 2.53 3.91
C GLU A 142 -5.17 2.74 5.27
N LYS A 143 -4.21 3.67 5.36
CA LYS A 143 -3.57 4.00 6.64
C LYS A 143 -4.53 4.79 7.55
N PHE A 144 -5.36 5.66 6.99
CA PHE A 144 -6.39 6.35 7.77
C PHE A 144 -7.48 5.38 8.25
N ASP A 145 -7.97 4.47 7.40
CA ASP A 145 -8.92 3.44 7.81
C ASP A 145 -8.30 2.52 8.89
N SER A 146 -7.10 1.98 8.64
CA SER A 146 -6.37 1.14 9.60
C SER A 146 -6.13 1.84 10.95
N MET A 147 -5.73 3.11 10.97
CA MET A 147 -5.53 3.87 12.20
C MET A 147 -6.86 4.13 12.92
N SER A 148 -7.87 4.62 12.20
CA SER A 148 -9.15 5.02 12.80
C SER A 148 -9.96 3.86 13.38
N ARG A 149 -9.75 2.62 12.90
CA ARG A 149 -10.26 1.39 13.54
C ARG A 149 -9.72 1.14 14.96
N HIS A 150 -8.61 1.77 15.35
CA HIS A 150 -7.93 1.53 16.64
C HIS A 150 -8.26 2.61 17.69
N GLY A 151 -9.24 2.32 18.56
CA GLY A 151 -9.30 2.94 19.89
C GLY A 151 -10.61 3.60 20.32
N VAL A 152 -11.77 3.24 19.76
CA VAL A 152 -13.08 3.73 20.27
C VAL A 152 -13.26 3.42 21.77
N ARG A 153 -12.75 2.27 22.24
CA ARG A 153 -12.72 1.91 23.67
C ARG A 153 -11.74 2.73 24.53
N ASP A 154 -10.74 3.37 23.93
CA ASP A 154 -9.72 4.17 24.63
C ASP A 154 -10.09 5.68 24.66
N GLY A 155 -11.35 6.04 24.44
CA GLY A 155 -11.81 7.43 24.37
C GLY A 155 -11.45 8.17 23.07
N ARG A 156 -10.92 7.50 22.04
CA ARG A 156 -10.46 8.15 20.79
C ARG A 156 -11.56 8.65 19.86
N LEU A 157 -12.82 8.70 20.31
CA LEU A 157 -13.81 9.63 19.74
C LEU A 157 -13.26 11.08 19.74
N GLY A 158 -12.43 11.42 20.72
CA GLY A 158 -11.68 12.69 20.75
C GLY A 158 -10.72 12.93 19.58
N PHE A 159 -10.29 11.90 18.83
CA PHE A 159 -9.54 12.13 17.58
C PHE A 159 -10.46 12.64 16.47
N PHE A 160 -11.69 12.12 16.42
CA PHE A 160 -12.66 12.47 15.39
C PHE A 160 -13.34 13.81 15.66
N SER A 161 -13.63 14.15 16.93
CA SER A 161 -14.29 15.41 17.30
C SER A 161 -13.62 16.64 16.67
N ASP A 162 -12.29 16.63 16.65
CA ASP A 162 -11.46 17.76 16.26
C ASP A 162 -11.39 17.93 14.72
N ILE A 163 -11.85 16.94 13.94
CA ILE A 163 -11.76 16.96 12.47
C ILE A 163 -12.74 18.00 11.92
N ALA A 164 -12.19 19.10 11.42
CA ALA A 164 -12.96 20.22 10.86
C ALA A 164 -12.95 20.25 9.33
N LEU A 165 -11.91 19.68 8.71
CA LEU A 165 -11.66 19.76 7.26
C LEU A 165 -11.09 18.44 6.73
N VAL A 166 -11.69 17.90 5.68
CA VAL A 166 -11.25 16.67 4.99
C VAL A 166 -11.01 17.00 3.52
N LEU A 167 -9.77 16.82 3.10
CA LEU A 167 -9.26 17.12 1.77
C LEU A 167 -8.98 15.80 1.04
N ILE A 168 -9.66 15.58 -0.09
CA ILE A 168 -9.58 14.33 -0.86
C ILE A 168 -8.93 14.64 -2.20
N ASP A 169 -7.67 14.23 -2.38
CA ASP A 169 -6.95 14.38 -3.65
C ASP A 169 -7.24 13.21 -4.60
N GLU A 170 -7.38 13.54 -5.88
CA GLU A 170 -7.77 12.62 -6.96
C GLU A 170 -8.92 11.65 -6.60
N VAL A 171 -10.09 12.19 -6.22
CA VAL A 171 -11.27 11.41 -5.77
C VAL A 171 -11.80 10.38 -6.79
N HIS A 172 -11.38 10.44 -8.06
CA HIS A 172 -11.61 9.36 -9.02
C HIS A 172 -10.98 8.01 -8.61
N LEU A 173 -10.12 7.98 -7.58
CA LEU A 173 -9.66 6.78 -6.88
C LEU A 173 -10.82 5.87 -6.41
N LEU A 174 -12.05 6.38 -6.26
CA LEU A 174 -13.25 5.56 -6.03
C LEU A 174 -13.42 4.42 -7.06
N ASN A 175 -12.96 4.62 -8.30
CA ASN A 175 -13.02 3.65 -9.40
C ASN A 175 -11.88 2.59 -9.38
N ASP A 176 -11.03 2.63 -8.36
CA ASP A 176 -9.93 1.69 -8.08
C ASP A 176 -10.29 0.81 -6.87
N PRO A 177 -9.86 -0.45 -6.75
CA PRO A 177 -10.12 -1.28 -5.57
C PRO A 177 -9.73 -0.62 -4.22
N ARG A 178 -8.76 0.29 -4.23
CA ARG A 178 -8.35 1.07 -3.05
C ARG A 178 -9.33 2.18 -2.68
N GLY A 179 -10.20 2.57 -3.60
CA GLY A 179 -11.31 3.50 -3.41
C GLY A 179 -12.32 3.05 -2.36
N ALA A 180 -12.46 1.74 -2.12
CA ALA A 180 -13.30 1.20 -1.06
C ALA A 180 -12.91 1.70 0.35
N ALA A 181 -11.62 1.80 0.64
CA ALA A 181 -11.13 2.32 1.92
C ALA A 181 -11.39 3.82 2.07
N LEU A 182 -11.29 4.60 0.99
CA LEU A 182 -11.69 6.01 0.96
C LEU A 182 -13.20 6.14 1.22
N GLU A 183 -14.01 5.33 0.54
CA GLU A 183 -15.46 5.36 0.67
C GLU A 183 -15.92 5.01 2.09
N ALA A 184 -15.37 3.94 2.68
CA ALA A 184 -15.66 3.52 4.06
C ALA A 184 -15.27 4.58 5.10
N VAL A 185 -14.08 5.20 4.94
CA VAL A 185 -13.60 6.29 5.82
C VAL A 185 -14.54 7.49 5.80
N ILE A 186 -14.93 7.96 4.62
CA ILE A 186 -15.84 9.11 4.48
C ILE A 186 -17.25 8.75 5.00
N SER A 187 -17.70 7.50 4.80
CA SER A 187 -18.97 7.01 5.35
C SER A 187 -18.96 6.98 6.88
N ARG A 188 -17.86 6.53 7.51
CA ARG A 188 -17.65 6.57 8.96
C ARG A 188 -17.68 7.99 9.51
N ILE A 189 -16.97 8.93 8.88
CA ILE A 189 -17.00 10.36 9.25
C ILE A 189 -18.44 10.91 9.16
N LYS A 190 -19.18 10.57 8.10
CA LYS A 190 -20.60 10.97 7.91
C LYS A 190 -21.58 10.32 8.89
N MET A 191 -21.26 9.17 9.48
CA MET A 191 -22.05 8.59 10.57
C MET A 191 -21.71 9.27 11.91
N LEU A 192 -20.42 9.40 12.25
CA LEU A 192 -19.97 9.98 13.51
C LEU A 192 -20.42 11.45 13.65
N SER A 193 -20.38 12.25 12.58
CA SER A 193 -20.86 13.64 12.59
C SER A 193 -22.37 13.79 12.88
N ARG A 194 -23.16 12.72 12.71
CA ARG A 194 -24.60 12.68 13.02
C ARG A 194 -24.90 12.22 14.45
N GLN A 195 -23.93 11.64 15.17
CA GLN A 195 -24.15 11.14 16.52
C GLN A 195 -24.42 12.28 17.52
N GLY A 196 -25.31 12.05 18.48
CA GLY A 196 -25.78 13.09 19.41
C GLY A 196 -24.69 13.73 20.26
N ASN A 197 -23.68 12.95 20.65
CA ASN A 197 -22.49 13.38 21.39
C ASN A 197 -21.51 14.23 20.56
N MET A 198 -21.54 14.15 19.22
CA MET A 198 -20.64 14.91 18.34
C MET A 198 -21.20 16.26 17.92
N LYS A 199 -22.48 16.57 18.19
CA LYS A 199 -23.17 17.80 17.74
C LYS A 199 -22.51 19.12 18.15
N SER A 200 -21.75 19.14 19.25
CA SER A 200 -21.00 20.31 19.74
C SER A 200 -19.55 20.36 19.25
N SER A 201 -19.07 19.34 18.53
CA SER A 201 -17.71 19.23 18.04
C SER A 201 -17.55 19.73 16.60
N PRO A 202 -16.33 20.15 16.18
CA PRO A 202 -16.02 20.47 14.78
C PRO A 202 -16.52 19.44 13.76
N LEU A 203 -16.46 18.14 14.10
CA LEU A 203 -16.92 17.02 13.27
C LEU A 203 -18.38 17.16 12.77
N ALA A 204 -19.28 17.73 13.57
CA ALA A 204 -20.68 17.90 13.18
C ALA A 204 -20.86 18.84 11.96
N ASN A 205 -19.88 19.73 11.73
CA ASN A 205 -19.84 20.67 10.61
C ASN A 205 -18.56 20.45 9.77
N VAL A 206 -18.09 19.20 9.66
CA VAL A 206 -16.89 18.84 8.90
C VAL A 206 -17.01 19.20 7.43
N ARG A 207 -16.04 19.97 6.94
CA ARG A 207 -15.99 20.43 5.54
C ARG A 207 -15.27 19.42 4.66
N PHE A 208 -15.93 18.94 3.60
CA PHE A 208 -15.33 18.07 2.59
C PHE A 208 -14.92 18.87 1.34
N ILE A 209 -13.65 18.76 0.94
CA ILE A 209 -13.13 19.30 -0.33
C ILE A 209 -12.55 18.15 -1.13
N ALA A 210 -13.21 17.76 -2.21
CA ALA A 210 -12.72 16.74 -3.13
C ALA A 210 -12.24 17.38 -4.44
N VAL A 211 -11.05 17.00 -4.92
CA VAL A 211 -10.55 17.40 -6.24
C VAL A 211 -10.22 16.17 -7.08
N SER A 212 -10.29 16.31 -8.41
CA SER A 212 -9.91 15.25 -9.34
C SER A 212 -9.49 15.81 -10.69
N ALA A 213 -8.80 14.97 -11.48
CA ALA A 213 -8.88 14.94 -12.94
C ALA A 213 -10.34 14.97 -13.44
N THR A 214 -10.55 15.11 -14.75
CA THR A 214 -11.87 15.22 -15.38
C THR A 214 -12.79 14.01 -15.07
N ILE A 215 -13.90 14.27 -14.38
CA ILE A 215 -14.96 13.29 -14.09
C ILE A 215 -16.26 13.71 -14.80
N PRO A 216 -16.92 12.81 -15.55
CA PRO A 216 -18.19 13.14 -16.19
C PRO A 216 -19.35 13.22 -15.19
N ASN A 217 -19.42 12.32 -14.21
CA ASN A 217 -20.48 12.27 -13.19
C ASN A 217 -20.10 12.92 -11.84
N ILE A 218 -19.57 14.15 -11.89
CA ILE A 218 -19.22 14.92 -10.68
C ILE A 218 -20.43 15.13 -9.75
N GLU A 219 -21.64 15.18 -10.32
CA GLU A 219 -22.91 15.36 -9.60
C GLU A 219 -23.20 14.20 -8.63
N ASP A 220 -22.78 12.97 -8.93
CA ASP A 220 -22.93 11.83 -8.00
C ASP A 220 -22.01 11.96 -6.78
N ILE A 221 -20.80 12.48 -7.00
CA ILE A 221 -19.81 12.72 -5.95
C ILE A 221 -20.23 13.92 -5.10
N ALA A 222 -20.88 14.92 -5.71
CA ALA A 222 -21.50 16.04 -5.01
C ALA A 222 -22.71 15.59 -4.15
N GLU A 223 -23.59 14.72 -4.69
CA GLU A 223 -24.69 14.11 -3.93
C GLU A 223 -24.15 13.28 -2.75
N TRP A 224 -23.07 12.53 -2.96
CA TRP A 224 -22.40 11.76 -1.90
C TRP A 224 -21.76 12.64 -0.82
N LEU A 225 -21.03 13.69 -1.19
CA LEU A 225 -20.33 14.57 -0.24
C LEU A 225 -21.20 15.72 0.30
N LEU A 226 -22.50 15.74 -0.06
CA LEU A 226 -23.44 16.80 0.32
C LEU A 226 -22.95 18.20 -0.10
N ALA A 227 -22.33 18.30 -1.28
CA ALA A 227 -21.86 19.56 -1.84
C ALA A 227 -23.02 20.32 -2.51
N PRO A 228 -23.34 21.57 -2.09
CA PRO A 228 -24.36 22.37 -2.74
C PRO A 228 -23.90 22.82 -4.14
N PRO A 229 -24.81 23.23 -5.05
CA PRO A 229 -24.46 23.59 -6.43
C PRO A 229 -23.33 24.62 -6.57
N GLU A 230 -23.20 25.57 -5.63
CA GLU A 230 -22.11 26.55 -5.60
C GLU A 230 -20.71 25.94 -5.35
N GLY A 231 -20.65 24.78 -4.68
CA GLY A 231 -19.44 24.01 -4.41
C GLY A 231 -19.08 23.01 -5.52
N VAL A 232 -19.96 22.80 -6.51
CA VAL A 232 -19.70 21.90 -7.65
C VAL A 232 -19.02 22.68 -8.76
N LYS A 233 -17.77 22.32 -9.09
CA LYS A 233 -16.97 22.99 -10.11
C LYS A 233 -16.44 21.99 -11.14
N ARG A 234 -16.80 22.19 -12.41
CA ARG A 234 -16.32 21.40 -13.55
C ARG A 234 -15.58 22.30 -14.52
N PHE A 235 -14.32 21.96 -14.79
CA PHE A 235 -13.43 22.65 -15.72
C PHE A 235 -12.88 21.65 -16.74
N GLY A 236 -12.74 22.06 -18.00
CA GLY A 236 -12.11 21.29 -19.06
C GLY A 236 -10.66 21.72 -19.33
N GLU A 237 -10.09 21.20 -20.42
CA GLU A 237 -8.71 21.47 -20.86
C GLU A 237 -8.49 22.94 -21.29
N GLU A 238 -9.56 23.72 -21.50
CA GLU A 238 -9.46 25.18 -21.72
C GLU A 238 -8.92 25.96 -20.51
N MET A 239 -9.11 25.43 -19.29
CA MET A 239 -8.63 26.04 -18.04
C MET A 239 -7.22 25.59 -17.65
N ARG A 240 -6.56 24.75 -18.46
CA ARG A 240 -5.20 24.27 -18.20
C ARG A 240 -4.15 25.31 -18.61
N PRO A 241 -3.21 25.70 -17.73
CA PRO A 241 -2.19 26.72 -18.06
C PRO A 241 -1.28 26.39 -19.24
N VAL A 242 -1.08 25.09 -19.54
CA VAL A 242 -0.29 24.60 -20.67
C VAL A 242 -1.17 23.62 -21.45
N LYS A 243 -1.59 24.02 -22.65
CA LYS A 243 -2.59 23.27 -23.44
C LYS A 243 -1.98 21.98 -23.98
N LEU A 244 -2.71 20.87 -23.84
CA LEU A 244 -2.23 19.57 -24.34
C LEU A 244 -2.77 19.22 -25.72
N THR A 245 -1.90 18.65 -26.55
CA THR A 245 -2.28 17.89 -27.75
C THR A 245 -2.17 16.41 -27.44
N THR A 246 -3.30 15.69 -27.48
CA THR A 246 -3.37 14.24 -27.30
C THR A 246 -3.31 13.52 -28.64
N LYS A 247 -2.61 12.38 -28.69
CA LYS A 247 -2.54 11.49 -29.86
C LYS A 247 -2.49 10.03 -29.42
N VAL A 248 -3.37 9.21 -29.98
CA VAL A 248 -3.40 7.76 -29.72
C VAL A 248 -3.10 7.03 -31.03
N PHE A 249 -2.01 6.27 -31.07
CA PHE A 249 -1.55 5.56 -32.26
C PHE A 249 -1.83 4.06 -32.15
N GLY A 250 -2.67 3.56 -33.06
CA GLY A 250 -3.05 2.16 -33.16
C GLY A 250 -2.10 1.33 -34.03
N TYR A 251 -1.27 0.51 -33.39
CA TYR A 251 -0.35 -0.41 -34.05
C TYR A 251 -1.00 -1.77 -34.31
N ALA A 252 -0.59 -2.43 -35.40
CA ALA A 252 -1.02 -3.80 -35.69
C ALA A 252 -0.52 -4.77 -34.60
N PRO A 253 -1.31 -5.78 -34.20
CA PRO A 253 -0.92 -6.77 -33.20
C PRO A 253 0.30 -7.60 -33.63
N ALA A 254 1.00 -8.19 -32.65
CA ALA A 254 2.09 -9.14 -32.86
C ALA A 254 1.68 -10.53 -32.36
N LYS A 255 2.51 -11.56 -32.61
CA LYS A 255 2.24 -12.95 -32.18
C LYS A 255 2.08 -13.12 -30.67
N ASN A 256 2.59 -12.19 -29.87
CA ASN A 256 2.37 -12.04 -28.44
C ASN A 256 2.77 -10.62 -28.02
N ASP A 257 2.47 -10.27 -26.77
CA ASP A 257 2.53 -8.90 -26.26
C ASP A 257 3.97 -8.43 -26.04
N PHE A 258 4.88 -9.34 -25.66
CA PHE A 258 6.32 -9.09 -25.62
C PHE A 258 6.88 -8.68 -27.00
N LEU A 259 6.47 -9.37 -28.06
CA LEU A 259 6.83 -9.00 -29.44
C LEU A 259 6.13 -7.72 -29.91
N PHE A 260 5.00 -7.35 -29.31
CA PHE A 260 4.32 -6.08 -29.55
C PHE A 260 5.10 -4.92 -28.91
N GLU A 261 5.44 -4.98 -27.61
CA GLU A 261 6.29 -3.98 -26.93
C GLU A 261 7.63 -3.78 -27.63
N ARG A 262 8.27 -4.89 -28.07
CA ARG A 262 9.54 -4.85 -28.80
C ARG A 262 9.39 -4.33 -30.23
N ARG A 263 8.18 -4.35 -30.82
CA ARG A 263 7.87 -3.67 -32.08
C ARG A 263 7.63 -2.17 -31.86
N LEU A 264 6.94 -1.78 -30.79
CA LEU A 264 6.71 -0.37 -30.47
C LEU A 264 8.04 0.42 -30.31
N GLN A 265 9.07 -0.25 -29.78
CA GLN A 265 10.45 0.24 -29.69
C GLN A 265 10.94 0.99 -30.94
N SER A 266 10.76 0.44 -32.14
CA SER A 266 11.37 1.00 -33.36
C SER A 266 10.71 2.29 -33.85
N PHE A 267 9.49 2.60 -33.39
CA PHE A 267 8.77 3.82 -33.78
C PHE A 267 9.04 5.00 -32.84
N ILE A 268 9.69 4.80 -31.69
CA ILE A 268 9.88 5.85 -30.68
C ILE A 268 10.70 7.02 -31.25
N TYR A 269 11.74 6.72 -32.05
CA TYR A 269 12.55 7.75 -32.71
C TYR A 269 11.71 8.63 -33.64
N ASP A 270 10.98 8.03 -34.57
CA ASP A 270 10.15 8.74 -35.56
C ASP A 270 9.08 9.61 -34.88
N ILE A 271 8.43 9.05 -33.86
CA ILE A 271 7.42 9.75 -33.05
C ILE A 271 8.01 10.98 -32.35
N LEU A 272 9.20 10.84 -31.74
CA LEU A 272 9.87 11.94 -31.09
C LEU A 272 10.31 13.00 -32.10
N MET A 273 10.85 12.62 -33.27
CA MET A 273 11.18 13.58 -34.33
C MET A 273 9.95 14.33 -34.84
N GLN A 274 8.82 13.63 -35.03
CA GLN A 274 7.60 14.23 -35.56
C GLN A 274 6.87 15.13 -34.55
N HIS A 275 6.97 14.86 -33.23
CA HIS A 275 6.08 15.46 -32.23
C HIS A 275 6.76 16.11 -31.01
N SER A 276 8.04 15.84 -30.72
CA SER A 276 8.73 16.51 -29.60
C SER A 276 9.07 17.98 -29.87
N ARG A 277 9.13 18.39 -31.16
CA ARG A 277 9.63 19.69 -31.61
C ARG A 277 11.04 20.04 -31.12
N GLY A 278 11.88 19.05 -30.78
CA GLY A 278 13.18 19.29 -30.17
C GLY A 278 13.11 19.81 -28.72
N LYS A 279 11.96 19.66 -28.04
CA LYS A 279 11.79 19.88 -26.60
C LYS A 279 11.83 18.55 -25.82
N SER A 280 11.87 18.61 -24.49
CA SER A 280 12.15 17.43 -23.64
C SER A 280 11.04 16.37 -23.69
N ALA A 281 11.43 15.09 -23.57
CA ALA A 281 10.50 13.97 -23.65
C ALA A 281 10.69 12.91 -22.55
N LEU A 282 9.58 12.52 -21.92
CA LEU A 282 9.48 11.35 -21.05
C LEU A 282 8.91 10.17 -21.84
N VAL A 283 9.58 9.01 -21.81
CA VAL A 283 9.13 7.78 -22.47
C VAL A 283 8.83 6.71 -21.42
N PHE A 284 7.57 6.56 -21.06
CA PHE A 284 7.11 5.54 -20.11
C PHE A 284 7.08 4.15 -20.75
N CYS A 285 7.75 3.20 -20.10
CA CYS A 285 7.82 1.79 -20.49
C CYS A 285 7.29 0.88 -19.36
N SER A 286 6.72 -0.25 -19.75
CA SER A 286 6.14 -1.28 -18.86
C SER A 286 7.16 -2.04 -18.00
N THR A 287 8.43 -2.08 -18.39
CA THR A 287 9.47 -2.85 -17.69
C THR A 287 10.77 -2.07 -17.56
N ARG A 288 11.53 -2.35 -16.48
CA ARG A 288 12.84 -1.73 -16.20
C ARG A 288 13.80 -1.94 -17.39
N LYS A 289 13.84 -3.17 -17.91
CA LYS A 289 14.61 -3.53 -19.10
C LYS A 289 14.10 -2.83 -20.36
N GLY A 290 12.78 -2.72 -20.57
CA GLY A 290 12.21 -1.99 -21.70
C GLY A 290 12.50 -0.47 -21.71
N ALA A 291 12.66 0.14 -20.53
CA ALA A 291 13.11 1.54 -20.39
C ALA A 291 14.62 1.70 -20.71
N GLN A 292 15.44 0.80 -20.18
CA GLN A 292 16.88 0.73 -20.45
C GLN A 292 17.16 0.47 -21.95
N GLU A 293 16.46 -0.49 -22.57
CA GLU A 293 16.55 -0.77 -24.01
C GLU A 293 16.07 0.41 -24.86
N ALA A 294 15.03 1.15 -24.44
CA ALA A 294 14.58 2.37 -25.10
C ALA A 294 15.66 3.46 -25.11
N ALA A 295 16.28 3.73 -23.95
CA ALA A 295 17.37 4.69 -23.85
C ALA A 295 18.60 4.26 -24.68
N GLN A 296 19.01 2.99 -24.59
CA GLN A 296 20.13 2.45 -25.36
C GLN A 296 19.91 2.56 -26.87
N CYS A 297 18.70 2.26 -27.35
CA CYS A 297 18.40 2.34 -28.78
C CYS A 297 18.42 3.80 -29.29
N LEU A 298 17.80 4.73 -28.56
CA LEU A 298 17.79 6.15 -28.92
C LEU A 298 19.20 6.77 -28.82
N SER A 299 19.97 6.42 -27.78
CA SER A 299 21.37 6.80 -27.63
C SER A 299 22.23 6.31 -28.80
N GLN A 300 22.06 5.06 -29.23
CA GLN A 300 22.79 4.52 -30.40
C GLN A 300 22.41 5.25 -31.69
N THR A 301 21.14 5.60 -31.89
CA THR A 301 20.73 6.46 -33.02
C THR A 301 21.40 7.84 -32.94
N GLY A 302 21.36 8.51 -31.78
CA GLY A 302 22.05 9.80 -31.57
C GLY A 302 23.55 9.73 -31.84
N ALA A 303 24.23 8.70 -31.31
CA ALA A 303 25.64 8.43 -31.57
C ALA A 303 25.95 8.24 -33.06
N SER A 304 25.09 7.51 -33.79
CA SER A 304 25.26 7.29 -35.24
C SER A 304 25.08 8.56 -36.09
N LEU A 305 24.42 9.58 -35.56
CA LEU A 305 24.23 10.88 -36.21
C LEU A 305 25.34 11.90 -35.87
N GLY A 306 26.15 11.64 -34.83
CA GLY A 306 27.28 12.50 -34.44
C GLY A 306 26.86 13.94 -34.13
N TYR A 307 27.43 14.91 -34.85
CA TYR A 307 27.06 16.33 -34.74
C TYR A 307 25.61 16.63 -35.16
N SER A 308 24.94 15.72 -35.86
CA SER A 308 23.53 15.82 -36.23
C SER A 308 22.60 15.13 -35.21
N ASN A 309 23.08 14.80 -34.01
CA ASN A 309 22.27 14.20 -32.94
C ASN A 309 21.15 15.16 -32.49
N PRO A 310 19.86 14.86 -32.74
CA PRO A 310 18.75 15.75 -32.40
C PRO A 310 18.46 15.81 -30.89
N PHE A 311 19.23 15.09 -30.06
CA PHE A 311 19.09 15.04 -28.60
C PHE A 311 20.11 15.92 -27.86
N MET A 312 20.97 16.66 -28.58
CA MET A 312 21.88 17.64 -28.00
C MET A 312 21.74 18.99 -28.72
N GLN A 313 21.81 20.06 -27.94
CA GLN A 313 21.62 21.44 -28.39
C GLN A 313 22.96 22.20 -28.49
N SER A 314 23.99 21.79 -27.74
CA SER A 314 25.32 22.42 -27.77
C SER A 314 26.46 21.47 -27.41
N MET A 315 27.70 21.87 -27.71
CA MET A 315 28.91 21.15 -27.28
C MET A 315 29.18 21.30 -25.78
N GLN A 316 28.73 22.40 -25.16
CA GLN A 316 28.82 22.60 -23.70
C GLN A 316 27.97 21.56 -22.95
N GLN A 317 26.75 21.31 -23.43
CA GLN A 317 25.87 20.25 -22.92
C GLN A 317 26.54 18.87 -23.04
N TYR A 318 27.25 18.59 -24.13
CA TYR A 318 28.00 17.33 -24.28
C TYR A 318 29.08 17.16 -23.21
N GLU A 319 29.92 18.17 -22.96
CA GLU A 319 30.97 18.07 -21.94
C GLU A 319 30.38 18.00 -20.52
N HIS A 320 29.31 18.75 -20.20
CA HIS A 320 28.59 18.59 -18.92
C HIS A 320 28.05 17.17 -18.72
N LEU A 321 27.43 16.58 -19.75
CA LEU A 321 26.92 15.20 -19.71
C LEU A 321 28.06 14.16 -19.61
N ARG A 322 29.21 14.43 -20.24
CA ARG A 322 30.42 13.62 -20.17
C ARG A 322 31.00 13.63 -18.76
N GLU A 323 31.16 14.79 -18.13
CA GLU A 323 31.59 14.93 -16.73
C GLU A 323 30.62 14.21 -15.78
N ALA A 324 29.32 14.44 -15.95
CA ALA A 324 28.29 13.74 -15.18
C ALA A 324 28.39 12.20 -15.33
N SER A 325 28.69 11.70 -16.54
CA SER A 325 28.83 10.27 -16.82
C SER A 325 29.99 9.60 -16.06
N LEU A 326 31.04 10.35 -15.68
CA LEU A 326 32.11 9.84 -14.83
C LEU A 326 31.67 9.62 -13.39
N THR A 327 30.55 10.22 -12.97
CA THR A 327 30.00 10.08 -11.62
C THR A 327 28.97 8.94 -11.49
N CYS A 328 28.44 8.40 -12.60
CA CYS A 328 27.48 7.31 -12.63
C CYS A 328 28.08 6.00 -12.11
N SER A 329 27.31 5.23 -11.32
CA SER A 329 27.69 3.84 -10.99
C SER A 329 27.22 2.81 -12.03
N ASP A 330 26.10 3.05 -12.72
CA ASP A 330 25.63 2.17 -13.79
C ASP A 330 26.32 2.45 -15.15
N LYS A 331 27.03 1.44 -15.68
CA LYS A 331 27.79 1.52 -16.95
C LYS A 331 26.90 1.70 -18.19
N GLN A 332 25.65 1.24 -18.14
CA GLN A 332 24.72 1.36 -19.25
C GLN A 332 24.09 2.75 -19.27
N LEU A 333 23.83 3.32 -18.10
CA LEU A 333 23.41 4.71 -17.95
C LEU A 333 24.51 5.68 -18.40
N GLN A 334 25.75 5.46 -17.95
CA GLN A 334 26.95 6.18 -18.38
C GLN A 334 27.07 6.26 -19.91
N ALA A 335 26.88 5.13 -20.60
CA ALA A 335 26.93 5.06 -22.06
C ALA A 335 25.76 5.77 -22.77
N CYS A 336 24.61 5.97 -22.11
CA CYS A 336 23.46 6.64 -22.70
C CYS A 336 23.52 8.17 -22.54
N ILE A 337 23.84 8.67 -21.33
CA ILE A 337 23.63 10.09 -21.01
C ILE A 337 24.51 11.03 -21.81
N VAL A 338 25.71 10.60 -22.24
CA VAL A 338 26.62 11.36 -23.11
C VAL A 338 26.06 11.65 -24.51
N HIS A 339 24.88 11.11 -24.84
CA HIS A 339 24.17 11.38 -26.09
C HIS A 339 22.82 12.12 -25.88
N GLY A 340 22.59 12.68 -24.69
CA GLY A 340 21.37 13.43 -24.34
C GLY A 340 20.17 12.56 -23.92
N VAL A 341 20.39 11.26 -23.70
CA VAL A 341 19.34 10.27 -23.41
C VAL A 341 19.64 9.52 -22.10
N GLY A 342 18.74 9.59 -21.12
CA GLY A 342 18.84 8.85 -19.86
C GLY A 342 17.80 7.74 -19.73
N PHE A 343 17.97 6.88 -18.72
CA PHE A 343 16.90 6.04 -18.21
C PHE A 343 16.74 6.18 -16.69
N HIS A 344 15.51 6.03 -16.19
CA HIS A 344 15.19 6.05 -14.76
C HIS A 344 14.29 4.88 -14.40
N ASN A 345 14.74 4.01 -13.49
CA ASN A 345 13.92 2.91 -13.00
C ASN A 345 14.36 2.46 -11.60
N GLY A 346 13.48 1.73 -10.90
CA GLY A 346 13.70 1.25 -9.54
C GLY A 346 14.84 0.23 -9.33
N GLY A 347 15.65 -0.07 -10.36
CA GLY A 347 16.89 -0.83 -10.26
C GLY A 347 18.16 0.03 -10.09
N LEU A 348 18.13 1.31 -10.48
CA LEU A 348 19.25 2.24 -10.28
C LEU A 348 19.46 2.53 -8.79
N CYS A 349 20.69 2.86 -8.39
CA CYS A 349 20.98 3.35 -7.04
C CYS A 349 20.40 4.77 -6.82
N LEU A 350 20.29 5.22 -5.57
CA LEU A 350 19.72 6.54 -5.28
C LEU A 350 20.55 7.70 -5.87
N LYS A 351 21.89 7.58 -5.85
CA LYS A 351 22.81 8.57 -6.44
C LYS A 351 22.53 8.77 -7.94
N ASP A 352 22.47 7.67 -8.69
CA ASP A 352 22.26 7.70 -10.15
C ASP A 352 20.86 8.21 -10.52
N ARG A 353 19.82 7.92 -9.70
CA ARG A 353 18.48 8.52 -9.88
C ARG A 353 18.50 10.03 -9.70
N ASN A 354 19.01 10.51 -8.56
CA ASN A 354 19.07 11.95 -8.26
C ASN A 354 19.86 12.73 -9.32
N LEU A 355 20.94 12.13 -9.86
CA LEU A 355 21.73 12.68 -10.96
C LEU A 355 20.89 12.83 -12.24
N VAL A 356 20.21 11.76 -12.67
CA VAL A 356 19.38 11.76 -13.90
C VAL A 356 18.18 12.70 -13.75
N GLU A 357 17.55 12.75 -12.58
CA GLU A 357 16.49 13.70 -12.24
C GLU A 357 16.99 15.15 -12.35
N GLY A 358 18.16 15.46 -11.79
CA GLY A 358 18.77 16.79 -11.85
C GLY A 358 19.15 17.22 -13.28
N LEU A 359 19.78 16.34 -14.06
CA LEU A 359 20.13 16.60 -15.46
C LEU A 359 18.88 16.82 -16.34
N PHE A 360 17.79 16.08 -16.10
CA PHE A 360 16.54 16.26 -16.84
C PHE A 360 15.83 17.57 -16.48
N LEU A 361 15.83 17.97 -15.20
CA LEU A 361 15.28 19.26 -14.76
C LEU A 361 16.05 20.46 -15.30
N LYS A 362 17.38 20.38 -15.40
CA LYS A 362 18.22 21.41 -16.04
C LYS A 362 18.03 21.50 -17.56
N GLY A 363 17.53 20.43 -18.19
CA GLY A 363 17.47 20.30 -19.65
C GLY A 363 18.74 19.72 -20.29
N ASP A 364 19.75 19.35 -19.49
CA ASP A 364 20.95 18.66 -19.98
C ASP A 364 20.57 17.30 -20.59
N LEU A 365 19.62 16.58 -20.00
CA LEU A 365 19.01 15.39 -20.61
C LEU A 365 17.74 15.75 -21.38
N GLN A 366 17.79 15.56 -22.70
CA GLN A 366 16.67 15.83 -23.61
C GLN A 366 15.57 14.74 -23.50
N ILE A 367 15.97 13.46 -23.37
CA ILE A 367 15.05 12.32 -23.29
C ILE A 367 15.30 11.52 -22.02
N LEU A 368 14.23 11.13 -21.35
CA LEU A 368 14.27 10.21 -20.22
C LEU A 368 13.31 9.04 -20.39
N CYS A 369 13.86 7.84 -20.61
CA CYS A 369 13.09 6.60 -20.68
C CYS A 369 12.88 6.01 -19.28
N THR A 370 11.65 5.86 -18.82
CA THR A 370 11.37 5.51 -17.42
C THR A 370 10.32 4.41 -17.24
N THR A 371 10.34 3.73 -16.09
CA THR A 371 9.21 2.90 -15.69
C THR A 371 8.06 3.75 -15.16
N ASN A 372 6.83 3.28 -15.40
CA ASN A 372 5.58 3.86 -14.92
C ASN A 372 5.66 4.43 -13.48
N THR A 373 6.36 3.77 -12.55
CA THR A 373 6.67 4.21 -11.18
C THR A 373 7.04 5.70 -11.01
N LEU A 374 7.70 6.32 -11.99
CA LEU A 374 8.07 7.74 -11.92
C LEU A 374 6.85 8.68 -11.89
N ALA A 375 5.74 8.29 -12.53
CA ALA A 375 4.52 9.09 -12.60
C ALA A 375 3.93 9.39 -11.21
N HIS A 376 4.01 8.44 -10.28
CA HIS A 376 3.66 8.62 -8.86
C HIS A 376 4.78 9.28 -8.04
N GLY A 377 6.05 9.04 -8.39
CA GLY A 377 7.18 9.15 -7.46
C GLY A 377 7.94 10.48 -7.45
N VAL A 378 8.04 11.17 -8.60
CA VAL A 378 8.91 12.35 -8.76
C VAL A 378 8.23 13.40 -9.64
N ASN A 379 8.32 14.68 -9.26
CA ASN A 379 7.80 15.76 -10.09
C ASN A 379 8.77 16.16 -11.23
N LEU A 380 8.92 15.28 -12.21
CA LEU A 380 9.56 15.59 -13.49
C LEU A 380 8.47 15.84 -14.56
N PRO A 381 8.20 17.10 -14.94
CA PRO A 381 7.39 17.41 -16.12
C PRO A 381 8.26 17.46 -17.39
N ALA A 382 7.67 17.20 -18.55
CA ALA A 382 8.32 17.22 -19.88
C ALA A 382 7.40 17.86 -20.93
N HIS A 383 7.95 18.44 -22.00
CA HIS A 383 7.11 18.94 -23.10
C HIS A 383 6.28 17.80 -23.74
N THR A 384 6.90 16.63 -23.93
CA THR A 384 6.26 15.46 -24.54
C THR A 384 6.28 14.26 -23.60
N VAL A 385 5.16 13.55 -23.52
CA VAL A 385 5.03 12.26 -22.85
C VAL A 385 4.67 11.20 -23.89
N VAL A 386 5.45 10.12 -23.93
CA VAL A 386 5.20 8.93 -24.75
C VAL A 386 4.90 7.75 -23.83
N ILE A 387 3.72 7.15 -23.94
CA ILE A 387 3.34 5.92 -23.26
C ILE A 387 3.54 4.76 -24.25
N LYS A 388 4.67 4.06 -24.10
CA LYS A 388 5.07 2.93 -24.97
C LYS A 388 4.43 1.64 -24.44
N SER A 389 3.42 1.16 -25.17
CA SER A 389 2.45 0.14 -24.73
C SER A 389 1.51 0.68 -23.66
N THR A 390 0.22 0.36 -23.78
CA THR A 390 -0.79 0.58 -22.74
C THR A 390 -0.96 -0.62 -21.82
N GLN A 391 -0.38 -1.76 -22.21
CA GLN A 391 -0.32 -2.95 -21.38
C GLN A 391 1.04 -3.09 -20.70
N PHE A 392 1.03 -3.70 -19.51
CA PHE A 392 2.21 -4.20 -18.83
C PHE A 392 2.04 -5.66 -18.46
N PHE A 393 3.15 -6.40 -18.33
CA PHE A 393 3.09 -7.76 -17.80
C PHE A 393 2.77 -7.71 -16.30
N ASN A 394 1.53 -8.00 -15.94
CA ASN A 394 1.14 -8.11 -14.55
C ASN A 394 1.70 -9.43 -13.99
N LYS A 395 2.77 -9.28 -13.21
CA LYS A 395 3.49 -10.35 -12.51
C LYS A 395 2.62 -11.16 -11.54
N GLU A 396 1.47 -10.61 -11.15
CA GLU A 396 0.53 -11.09 -10.13
C GLU A 396 -0.65 -11.88 -10.71
N LYS A 397 -0.89 -11.72 -12.00
CA LYS A 397 -1.88 -12.48 -12.79
C LYS A 397 -1.20 -13.37 -13.83
N GLY A 398 0.11 -13.24 -14.03
CA GLY A 398 0.91 -14.05 -14.96
C GLY A 398 0.67 -13.73 -16.45
N LEU A 399 0.01 -12.61 -16.73
CA LEU A 399 -0.52 -12.20 -18.05
C LEU A 399 -0.40 -10.69 -18.23
N TYR A 400 -0.50 -10.22 -19.48
CA TYR A 400 -0.53 -8.78 -19.77
C TYR A 400 -1.91 -8.19 -19.45
N VAL A 401 -1.92 -7.04 -18.77
CA VAL A 401 -3.14 -6.25 -18.49
C VAL A 401 -2.91 -4.81 -18.98
N GLU A 402 -3.99 -4.13 -19.34
CA GLU A 402 -3.96 -2.67 -19.52
C GLU A 402 -3.60 -1.97 -18.20
N TYR A 403 -2.95 -0.80 -18.27
CA TYR A 403 -2.73 0.03 -17.09
C TYR A 403 -4.04 0.51 -16.46
N GLU A 404 -4.00 0.72 -15.15
CA GLU A 404 -5.03 1.46 -14.42
C GLU A 404 -5.18 2.89 -14.97
N ARG A 405 -6.42 3.38 -15.03
CA ARG A 405 -6.80 4.67 -15.61
C ARG A 405 -6.10 5.84 -14.93
N SER A 406 -6.09 5.82 -13.60
CA SER A 406 -5.35 6.73 -12.72
C SER A 406 -3.87 6.79 -13.11
N MET A 407 -3.24 5.65 -13.39
CA MET A 407 -1.83 5.56 -13.79
C MET A 407 -1.57 6.19 -15.15
N VAL A 408 -2.45 5.98 -16.13
CA VAL A 408 -2.36 6.63 -17.45
C VAL A 408 -2.55 8.14 -17.32
N LEU A 409 -3.56 8.59 -16.58
CA LEU A 409 -3.81 10.01 -16.34
C LEU A 409 -2.65 10.70 -15.59
N GLN A 410 -1.97 10.02 -14.67
CA GLN A 410 -0.75 10.53 -14.02
C GLN A 410 0.44 10.62 -14.97
N MET A 411 0.68 9.60 -15.81
CA MET A 411 1.73 9.65 -16.85
C MET A 411 1.49 10.84 -17.79
N CYS A 412 0.25 10.98 -18.28
CA CYS A 412 -0.23 12.12 -19.07
C CYS A 412 -0.12 13.47 -18.31
N GLY A 413 -0.29 13.45 -16.99
CA GLY A 413 -0.13 14.61 -16.11
C GLY A 413 1.28 15.20 -16.07
N ARG A 414 2.30 14.46 -16.53
CA ARG A 414 3.68 14.97 -16.69
C ARG A 414 3.92 15.72 -18.01
N ALA A 415 2.93 15.83 -18.89
CA ALA A 415 3.03 16.58 -20.14
C ALA A 415 2.78 18.09 -19.94
N GLY A 416 3.64 18.90 -20.55
CA GLY A 416 3.72 20.35 -20.39
C GLY A 416 4.52 20.74 -19.13
N ARG A 417 5.50 21.65 -19.27
CA ARG A 417 6.26 22.22 -18.14
C ARG A 417 5.88 23.69 -17.92
N PRO A 418 4.93 24.03 -17.03
CA PRO A 418 4.76 25.43 -16.62
C PRO A 418 6.03 25.92 -15.91
N PRO A 419 6.55 27.14 -16.17
CA PRO A 419 6.15 28.12 -17.18
C PRO A 419 6.93 28.01 -18.53
N PHE A 420 7.82 27.01 -18.67
CA PHE A 420 8.75 26.85 -19.80
C PHE A 420 8.10 26.44 -21.13
N ASP A 421 6.93 25.80 -21.08
CA ASP A 421 6.20 25.30 -22.26
C ASP A 421 4.82 25.95 -22.40
N ASP A 422 4.52 26.35 -23.63
CA ASP A 422 3.26 26.90 -24.14
C ASP A 422 2.21 25.82 -24.43
N THR A 423 2.68 24.68 -24.94
CA THR A 423 1.88 23.48 -25.23
C THR A 423 2.62 22.25 -24.73
N GLY A 424 1.89 21.19 -24.41
CA GLY A 424 2.46 19.85 -24.18
C GLY A 424 1.88 18.82 -25.15
N THR A 425 2.56 17.69 -25.33
CA THR A 425 2.07 16.60 -26.21
C THR A 425 2.00 15.27 -25.45
N ILE A 426 0.84 14.62 -25.45
CA ILE A 426 0.65 13.24 -25.00
C ILE A 426 0.60 12.34 -26.23
N ILE A 427 1.35 11.23 -26.18
CA ILE A 427 1.40 10.23 -27.24
C ILE A 427 1.23 8.84 -26.63
N ILE A 428 0.13 8.16 -26.95
CA ILE A 428 -0.15 6.79 -26.47
C ILE A 428 0.05 5.80 -27.61
N MET A 429 0.89 4.79 -27.40
CA MET A 429 1.16 3.74 -28.38
C MET A 429 0.45 2.45 -27.97
N THR A 430 -0.65 2.10 -28.65
CA THR A 430 -1.56 1.02 -28.24
C THR A 430 -1.96 0.13 -29.44
N ARG A 431 -2.78 -0.90 -29.21
CA ARG A 431 -3.32 -1.77 -30.28
C ARG A 431 -4.39 -1.01 -31.06
N ARG A 432 -4.61 -1.34 -32.33
CA ARG A 432 -5.71 -0.73 -33.12
C ARG A 432 -7.08 -0.91 -32.47
N GLU A 433 -7.34 -2.09 -31.89
CA GLU A 433 -8.59 -2.35 -31.17
C GLU A 433 -8.83 -1.40 -29.99
N THR A 434 -7.77 -1.03 -29.25
CA THR A 434 -7.87 -0.28 -27.98
C THR A 434 -7.68 1.23 -28.11
N VAL A 435 -7.54 1.78 -29.32
CA VAL A 435 -7.39 3.24 -29.54
C VAL A 435 -8.53 4.03 -28.89
N HIS A 436 -9.77 3.65 -29.17
CA HIS A 436 -10.98 4.32 -28.68
C HIS A 436 -11.07 4.38 -27.14
N LEU A 437 -10.57 3.37 -26.44
CA LEU A 437 -10.54 3.32 -24.97
C LEU A 437 -9.69 4.46 -24.40
N TYR A 438 -8.53 4.69 -24.99
CA TYR A 438 -7.60 5.73 -24.54
C TYR A 438 -7.97 7.13 -25.02
N GLU A 439 -8.65 7.25 -26.15
CA GLU A 439 -9.30 8.51 -26.57
C GLU A 439 -10.42 8.88 -25.59
N ASN A 440 -11.31 7.95 -25.23
CA ASN A 440 -12.38 8.17 -24.26
C ASN A 440 -11.85 8.53 -22.87
N LEU A 441 -10.78 7.88 -22.40
CA LEU A 441 -10.13 8.19 -21.12
C LEU A 441 -9.53 9.60 -21.13
N LEU A 442 -8.82 9.99 -22.19
CA LEU A 442 -8.21 11.32 -22.31
C LEU A 442 -9.25 12.44 -22.46
N ASN A 443 -10.41 12.13 -23.06
CA ASN A 443 -11.54 13.06 -23.16
C ASN A 443 -12.35 13.18 -21.86
N GLY A 444 -12.05 12.40 -20.81
CA GLY A 444 -12.80 12.41 -19.54
C GLY A 444 -14.21 11.83 -19.64
N CYS A 445 -14.47 10.94 -20.59
CA CYS A 445 -15.79 10.38 -20.87
C CYS A 445 -16.21 9.22 -19.94
N GLU A 446 -15.35 8.80 -19.00
CA GLU A 446 -15.54 7.57 -18.24
C GLU A 446 -16.10 7.79 -16.83
N MET A 447 -17.19 7.09 -16.52
CA MET A 447 -17.91 7.19 -15.24
C MET A 447 -17.07 6.65 -14.07
N VAL A 448 -17.14 7.33 -12.93
CA VAL A 448 -16.59 6.84 -11.66
C VAL A 448 -17.62 5.96 -10.96
N GLU A 449 -17.31 4.68 -10.77
CA GLU A 449 -18.11 3.70 -10.01
C GLU A 449 -17.54 3.48 -8.60
N SER A 450 -18.31 2.80 -7.73
CA SER A 450 -17.84 2.36 -6.42
C SER A 450 -17.19 0.97 -6.49
N GLN A 451 -16.10 0.78 -5.76
CA GLN A 451 -15.46 -0.52 -5.55
C GLN A 451 -15.66 -1.08 -4.12
N LEU A 452 -16.61 -0.53 -3.34
CA LEU A 452 -16.85 -0.96 -1.95
C LEU A 452 -17.51 -2.36 -1.86
N LEU A 453 -18.48 -2.67 -2.73
CA LEU A 453 -19.31 -3.88 -2.62
C LEU A 453 -18.49 -5.20 -2.51
N PRO A 454 -17.42 -5.43 -3.31
CA PRO A 454 -16.61 -6.66 -3.21
C PRO A 454 -15.81 -6.86 -1.92
N CYS A 455 -15.71 -5.83 -1.05
CA CYS A 455 -15.03 -5.90 0.25
C CYS A 455 -15.86 -5.25 1.38
N ALA A 456 -17.18 -5.16 1.18
CA ALA A 456 -18.10 -4.57 2.14
C ALA A 456 -18.09 -5.34 3.49
N VAL A 457 -17.78 -6.64 3.48
CA VAL A 457 -17.69 -7.47 4.70
C VAL A 457 -16.57 -6.99 5.62
N GLU A 458 -15.37 -6.73 5.09
CA GLU A 458 -14.23 -6.25 5.88
C GLU A 458 -14.45 -4.87 6.49
N HIS A 459 -15.13 -3.98 5.77
CA HIS A 459 -15.44 -2.63 6.25
C HIS A 459 -16.63 -2.62 7.23
N LEU A 460 -17.70 -3.40 6.96
CA LEU A 460 -18.85 -3.52 7.86
C LEU A 460 -18.47 -4.15 9.20
N ASN A 461 -17.66 -5.23 9.19
CA ASN A 461 -17.09 -5.80 10.42
C ASN A 461 -16.28 -4.75 11.20
N ALA A 462 -15.56 -3.87 10.52
CA ALA A 462 -14.79 -2.82 11.17
C ALA A 462 -15.69 -1.77 11.86
N GLU A 463 -16.87 -1.44 11.29
CA GLU A 463 -17.84 -0.56 11.95
C GLU A 463 -18.55 -1.24 13.14
N ILE A 464 -18.85 -2.54 13.04
CA ILE A 464 -19.44 -3.31 14.15
C ILE A 464 -18.44 -3.45 15.31
N VAL A 465 -17.16 -3.69 15.00
CA VAL A 465 -16.07 -3.70 16.00
C VAL A 465 -15.88 -2.34 16.69
N GLN A 466 -16.08 -1.25 15.95
CA GLN A 466 -16.05 0.12 16.48
C GLN A 466 -17.34 0.53 17.22
N LEU A 467 -18.43 -0.24 17.10
CA LEU A 467 -19.78 0.12 17.54
C LEU A 467 -20.35 1.38 16.83
N THR A 468 -19.79 1.78 15.67
CA THR A 468 -20.44 2.74 14.75
C THR A 468 -21.75 2.16 14.19
N VAL A 469 -21.76 0.83 14.02
CA VAL A 469 -22.90 0.02 13.57
C VAL A 469 -23.20 -1.01 14.66
N ALA A 470 -24.18 -0.70 15.52
CA ALA A 470 -24.59 -1.57 16.64
C ALA A 470 -25.80 -2.47 16.31
N ASP A 471 -26.51 -2.19 15.20
CA ASP A 471 -27.72 -2.87 14.77
C ASP A 471 -27.85 -2.80 13.23
N ILE A 472 -28.80 -3.55 12.65
CA ILE A 472 -28.99 -3.62 11.20
C ILE A 472 -29.50 -2.30 10.57
N SER A 473 -30.20 -1.44 11.31
CA SER A 473 -30.64 -0.13 10.83
C SER A 473 -29.44 0.80 10.65
N LEU A 474 -28.50 0.80 11.61
CA LEU A 474 -27.23 1.50 11.48
C LEU A 474 -26.36 0.94 10.34
N ALA A 475 -26.41 -0.37 10.05
CA ALA A 475 -25.74 -0.97 8.89
C ALA A 475 -26.30 -0.43 7.56
N ILE A 476 -27.63 -0.27 7.47
CA ILE A 476 -28.31 0.33 6.32
C ILE A 476 -27.97 1.83 6.19
N GLU A 477 -27.93 2.57 7.30
CA GLU A 477 -27.50 3.98 7.30
C GLU A 477 -26.02 4.18 6.97
N TRP A 478 -25.14 3.22 7.31
CA TRP A 478 -23.75 3.21 6.85
C TRP A 478 -23.66 3.12 5.33
N ILE A 479 -24.38 2.17 4.69
CA ILE A 479 -24.41 2.09 3.22
C ILE A 479 -25.03 3.35 2.60
N LYS A 480 -26.10 3.93 3.18
CA LYS A 480 -26.65 5.22 2.72
C LYS A 480 -25.68 6.39 2.85
N CYS A 481 -24.66 6.30 3.71
CA CYS A 481 -23.57 7.29 3.78
C CYS A 481 -22.49 7.08 2.70
N SER A 482 -22.50 5.98 1.96
CA SER A 482 -21.47 5.57 1.01
C SER A 482 -21.77 6.00 -0.44
N TYR A 483 -20.77 5.89 -1.32
CA TYR A 483 -20.89 6.22 -2.74
C TYR A 483 -21.58 5.10 -3.53
N LEU A 484 -21.42 3.85 -3.09
CA LEU A 484 -22.15 2.66 -3.55
C LEU A 484 -23.66 2.88 -3.53
N TYR A 485 -24.23 3.48 -2.49
CA TYR A 485 -25.65 3.80 -2.43
C TYR A 485 -26.10 4.75 -3.55
N ILE A 486 -25.31 5.79 -3.84
CA ILE A 486 -25.57 6.69 -4.98
C ILE A 486 -25.45 5.93 -6.30
N ARG A 487 -24.39 5.14 -6.49
CA ARG A 487 -24.14 4.43 -7.75
C ARG A 487 -25.11 3.29 -8.02
N ILE A 488 -25.60 2.56 -7.03
CA ILE A 488 -26.70 1.58 -7.16
C ILE A 488 -27.98 2.28 -7.68
N LYS A 489 -28.26 3.52 -7.24
CA LYS A 489 -29.41 4.32 -7.67
C LYS A 489 -29.26 4.91 -9.08
N LYS A 490 -28.03 5.11 -9.56
CA LYS A 490 -27.73 5.75 -10.86
C LYS A 490 -27.37 4.74 -11.96
N ASN A 491 -26.77 3.59 -11.61
CA ASN A 491 -26.38 2.51 -12.52
C ASN A 491 -26.56 1.12 -11.86
N PRO A 492 -27.81 0.67 -11.63
CA PRO A 492 -28.09 -0.59 -10.93
C PRO A 492 -27.47 -1.84 -11.61
N GLU A 493 -27.37 -1.86 -12.94
CA GLU A 493 -26.89 -3.03 -13.71
C GLU A 493 -25.45 -3.41 -13.34
N ASN A 494 -24.60 -2.41 -13.05
CA ASN A 494 -23.21 -2.61 -12.64
C ASN A 494 -23.05 -3.30 -11.27
N TYR A 495 -24.11 -3.31 -10.45
CA TYR A 495 -24.13 -3.90 -9.11
C TYR A 495 -25.08 -5.13 -9.04
N GLY A 496 -25.38 -5.73 -10.19
CA GLY A 496 -26.22 -6.93 -10.30
C GLY A 496 -27.74 -6.69 -10.20
N VAL A 497 -28.17 -5.43 -10.09
CA VAL A 497 -29.60 -5.09 -9.99
C VAL A 497 -30.20 -4.89 -11.38
N LYS A 498 -31.38 -5.48 -11.62
CA LYS A 498 -32.09 -5.35 -12.90
C LYS A 498 -32.51 -3.90 -13.14
N ARG A 499 -32.26 -3.39 -14.35
CA ARG A 499 -32.73 -2.07 -14.79
C ARG A 499 -34.25 -1.97 -14.81
N GLY A 500 -34.76 -0.79 -14.51
CA GLY A 500 -36.20 -0.54 -14.35
C GLY A 500 -36.79 -0.99 -13.00
N THR A 501 -35.98 -1.52 -12.08
CA THR A 501 -36.40 -1.84 -10.71
C THR A 501 -36.96 -0.57 -10.02
N PRO A 502 -38.20 -0.58 -9.49
CA PRO A 502 -38.78 0.56 -8.78
C PRO A 502 -37.97 0.96 -7.54
N ARG A 503 -37.99 2.25 -7.18
CA ARG A 503 -37.18 2.78 -6.06
C ARG A 503 -37.40 2.04 -4.73
N ASP A 504 -38.63 1.65 -4.44
CA ASP A 504 -38.99 0.96 -3.19
C ASP A 504 -38.46 -0.49 -3.16
N LEU A 505 -38.28 -1.11 -4.33
CA LEU A 505 -37.66 -2.43 -4.47
C LEU A 505 -36.12 -2.33 -4.46
N LEU A 506 -35.56 -1.20 -4.90
CA LEU A 506 -34.13 -0.92 -4.84
C LEU A 506 -33.64 -0.73 -3.40
N GLU A 507 -34.37 0.03 -2.57
CA GLU A 507 -34.07 0.15 -1.13
C GLU A 507 -34.11 -1.23 -0.44
N LYS A 508 -35.10 -2.08 -0.78
CA LYS A 508 -35.16 -3.47 -0.29
C LYS A 508 -33.97 -4.34 -0.73
N GLN A 509 -33.41 -4.11 -1.93
CA GLN A 509 -32.20 -4.82 -2.38
C GLN A 509 -30.94 -4.32 -1.66
N ILE A 510 -30.84 -3.03 -1.38
CA ILE A 510 -29.74 -2.46 -0.58
C ILE A 510 -29.79 -3.01 0.86
N GLN A 511 -30.99 -3.14 1.43
CA GLN A 511 -31.22 -3.83 2.71
C GLN A 511 -30.83 -5.32 2.63
N GLY A 512 -31.21 -6.02 1.55
CA GLY A 512 -30.83 -7.41 1.31
C GLY A 512 -29.31 -7.62 1.26
N ILE A 513 -28.56 -6.72 0.62
CA ILE A 513 -27.09 -6.72 0.63
C ILE A 513 -26.54 -6.56 2.05
N CYS A 514 -27.13 -5.69 2.88
CA CYS A 514 -26.75 -5.56 4.30
C CYS A 514 -26.94 -6.88 5.05
N VAL A 515 -28.12 -7.50 4.93
CA VAL A 515 -28.46 -8.79 5.57
C VAL A 515 -27.48 -9.88 5.15
N GLU A 516 -27.17 -9.97 3.84
CA GLU A 516 -26.25 -10.96 3.29
C GLU A 516 -24.84 -10.82 3.88
N LYS A 517 -24.28 -9.60 3.92
CA LYS A 517 -22.94 -9.36 4.48
C LYS A 517 -22.90 -9.57 6.01
N ILE A 518 -24.00 -9.30 6.73
CA ILE A 518 -24.13 -9.61 8.15
C ILE A 518 -24.16 -11.14 8.37
N HIS A 519 -24.93 -11.88 7.57
CA HIS A 519 -25.01 -13.35 7.66
C HIS A 519 -23.65 -14.01 7.45
N GLU A 520 -22.85 -13.54 6.47
CA GLU A 520 -21.46 -14.03 6.28
C GLU A 520 -20.59 -13.87 7.53
N LEU A 521 -20.72 -12.76 8.27
CA LEU A 521 -19.98 -12.52 9.51
C LEU A 521 -20.47 -13.40 10.67
N VAL A 522 -21.75 -13.74 10.70
CA VAL A 522 -22.35 -14.67 11.69
C VAL A 522 -21.93 -16.12 11.41
N GLU A 523 -21.97 -16.57 10.15
CA GLU A 523 -21.59 -17.93 9.72
C GLU A 523 -20.18 -18.32 10.22
N TYR A 524 -19.24 -17.38 10.17
CA TYR A 524 -17.85 -17.58 10.60
C TYR A 524 -17.57 -17.14 12.05
N GLY A 525 -18.60 -16.72 12.81
CA GLY A 525 -18.45 -16.32 14.21
C GLY A 525 -17.57 -15.09 14.44
N LEU A 526 -17.57 -14.13 13.50
CA LEU A 526 -16.92 -12.83 13.67
C LEU A 526 -17.80 -11.87 14.49
N ILE A 527 -19.12 -12.02 14.38
CA ILE A 527 -20.13 -11.29 15.17
C ILE A 527 -21.17 -12.26 15.72
N LEU A 528 -21.88 -11.83 16.77
CA LEU A 528 -23.10 -12.44 17.28
C LEU A 528 -24.29 -11.54 16.94
N THR A 529 -25.43 -12.15 16.65
CA THR A 529 -26.73 -11.49 16.42
C THR A 529 -27.80 -12.16 17.29
N ASP A 530 -28.81 -11.41 17.68
CA ASP A 530 -30.10 -11.96 18.15
C ASP A 530 -30.93 -12.48 16.96
N GLU A 531 -32.05 -13.18 17.24
CA GLU A 531 -32.93 -13.78 16.24
C GLU A 531 -33.54 -12.76 15.26
N TYR A 532 -33.60 -11.49 15.61
CA TYR A 532 -34.19 -10.41 14.82
C TYR A 532 -33.17 -9.38 14.30
N ALA A 533 -31.87 -9.55 14.60
CA ALA A 533 -30.77 -8.64 14.25
C ALA A 533 -30.92 -7.19 14.75
N PHE A 534 -31.57 -7.01 15.90
CA PHE A 534 -31.59 -5.73 16.63
C PHE A 534 -30.29 -5.43 17.39
N LEU A 535 -29.40 -6.42 17.59
CA LEU A 535 -28.09 -6.24 18.23
C LEU A 535 -26.98 -6.99 17.49
N LEU A 536 -26.01 -6.24 16.96
CA LEU A 536 -24.80 -6.77 16.31
C LEU A 536 -23.61 -6.64 17.28
N GLN A 537 -23.23 -7.75 17.92
CA GLN A 537 -22.14 -7.76 18.91
C GLN A 537 -20.83 -8.30 18.30
N PRO A 538 -19.72 -7.53 18.30
CA PRO A 538 -18.44 -8.02 17.77
C PRO A 538 -17.80 -9.08 18.66
N LEU A 539 -17.57 -10.27 18.09
CA LEU A 539 -16.82 -11.36 18.73
C LEU A 539 -15.31 -11.17 18.50
N GLU A 540 -14.48 -11.89 19.24
CA GLU A 540 -13.01 -11.76 19.14
C GLU A 540 -12.47 -11.98 17.72
N PRO A 541 -12.94 -12.97 16.92
CA PRO A 541 -12.47 -13.14 15.54
C PRO A 541 -12.73 -11.90 14.67
N GLY A 542 -13.87 -11.23 14.83
CA GLY A 542 -14.18 -9.98 14.11
C GLY A 542 -13.26 -8.82 14.52
N LYS A 543 -13.02 -8.67 15.83
CA LYS A 543 -12.08 -7.68 16.38
C LYS A 543 -10.66 -7.90 15.85
N LEU A 544 -10.19 -9.14 15.82
CA LEU A 544 -8.87 -9.50 15.32
C LEU A 544 -8.72 -9.22 13.82
N MET A 545 -9.74 -9.55 13.01
CA MET A 545 -9.75 -9.20 11.58
C MET A 545 -9.66 -7.69 11.36
N ALA A 546 -10.41 -6.89 12.14
CA ALA A 546 -10.38 -5.43 12.06
C ALA A 546 -9.04 -4.83 12.52
N LYS A 547 -8.50 -5.29 13.66
CA LYS A 547 -7.22 -4.88 14.27
C LYS A 547 -6.05 -5.15 13.34
N PHE A 548 -5.92 -6.39 12.86
CA PHE A 548 -4.81 -6.77 11.98
C PHE A 548 -5.04 -6.40 10.51
N TYR A 549 -6.18 -5.78 10.16
CA TYR A 549 -6.57 -5.35 8.82
C TYR A 549 -6.47 -6.49 7.78
N LEU A 550 -6.96 -7.68 8.17
CA LEU A 550 -6.96 -8.86 7.32
C LEU A 550 -8.20 -8.90 6.41
N LYS A 551 -8.06 -9.56 5.26
CA LYS A 551 -9.18 -9.91 4.38
C LYS A 551 -10.03 -11.00 4.99
N PHE A 552 -11.32 -10.99 4.65
CA PHE A 552 -12.29 -11.93 5.17
C PHE A 552 -11.93 -13.37 4.85
N ASP A 553 -11.53 -13.69 3.61
CA ASP A 553 -11.12 -15.04 3.22
C ASP A 553 -9.89 -15.55 3.99
N THR A 554 -8.95 -14.69 4.38
CA THR A 554 -7.83 -15.08 5.25
C THR A 554 -8.33 -15.37 6.66
N MET A 555 -9.29 -14.60 7.17
CA MET A 555 -9.92 -14.90 8.46
C MET A 555 -10.72 -16.21 8.42
N LYS A 556 -11.38 -16.55 7.31
CA LYS A 556 -12.04 -17.86 7.10
C LYS A 556 -11.06 -19.02 7.28
N LEU A 557 -9.82 -18.90 6.80
CA LEU A 557 -8.76 -19.90 6.99
C LEU A 557 -8.32 -20.01 8.45
N ILE A 558 -8.13 -18.88 9.14
CA ILE A 558 -7.75 -18.85 10.57
C ILE A 558 -8.86 -19.46 11.44
N VAL A 559 -10.12 -19.12 11.17
CA VAL A 559 -11.28 -19.64 11.93
C VAL A 559 -11.41 -21.15 11.77
N LYS A 560 -11.21 -21.67 10.54
CA LYS A 560 -11.28 -23.10 10.20
C LYS A 560 -10.00 -23.89 10.54
N ALA A 561 -8.97 -23.26 11.11
CA ALA A 561 -7.72 -23.92 11.47
C ALA A 561 -7.88 -24.91 12.64
N SER A 562 -7.00 -25.93 12.67
CA SER A 562 -6.99 -26.94 13.74
C SER A 562 -6.59 -26.34 15.10
N ALA A 563 -7.16 -26.87 16.17
CA ALA A 563 -6.72 -26.56 17.53
C ALA A 563 -5.28 -27.04 17.81
N CYS A 564 -4.69 -27.91 16.98
CA CYS A 564 -3.35 -28.49 17.16
C CYS A 564 -2.40 -28.20 15.98
N CYS A 565 -2.46 -27.01 15.38
CA CYS A 565 -1.59 -26.65 14.24
C CYS A 565 -0.11 -26.64 14.60
N SER A 566 0.69 -27.30 13.76
CA SER A 566 2.16 -27.20 13.73
C SER A 566 2.62 -25.89 13.10
N LEU A 567 3.92 -25.59 13.20
CA LEU A 567 4.55 -24.48 12.47
C LEU A 567 4.35 -24.60 10.94
N GLU A 568 4.31 -25.82 10.40
CA GLU A 568 4.11 -26.09 8.98
C GLU A 568 2.66 -25.81 8.54
N ASP A 569 1.67 -26.19 9.35
CA ASP A 569 0.25 -25.88 9.11
C ASP A 569 0.00 -24.36 9.09
N LEU A 570 0.57 -23.64 10.07
CA LEU A 570 0.44 -22.19 10.17
C LEU A 570 1.14 -21.48 8.99
N LEU A 571 2.28 -22.01 8.53
CA LEU A 571 2.94 -21.52 7.33
C LEU A 571 2.11 -21.80 6.07
N HIS A 572 1.43 -22.95 5.98
CA HIS A 572 0.48 -23.23 4.90
C HIS A 572 -0.74 -22.29 4.91
N ILE A 573 -1.27 -21.89 6.07
CA ILE A 573 -2.33 -20.86 6.15
C ILE A 573 -1.85 -19.54 5.54
N ILE A 574 -0.64 -19.09 5.88
CA ILE A 574 -0.01 -17.91 5.26
C ILE A 574 0.11 -18.11 3.74
N CYS A 575 0.56 -19.27 3.26
CA CYS A 575 0.72 -19.52 1.81
C CYS A 575 -0.59 -19.41 1.01
N HIS A 576 -1.74 -19.71 1.61
CA HIS A 576 -3.04 -19.62 0.96
C HIS A 576 -3.71 -18.25 1.10
N SER A 577 -3.24 -17.39 2.02
CA SER A 577 -3.85 -16.11 2.40
C SER A 577 -4.08 -15.12 1.24
N ALA A 578 -5.17 -14.36 1.35
CA ALA A 578 -5.67 -13.47 0.32
C ALA A 578 -4.90 -12.14 0.19
N GLU A 579 -4.05 -11.80 1.17
CA GLU A 579 -3.11 -10.68 1.15
C GLU A 579 -1.99 -10.89 0.12
N ILE A 580 -1.62 -12.13 -0.17
CA ILE A 580 -0.49 -12.49 -1.05
C ILE A 580 -0.90 -13.29 -2.30
N THR A 581 -2.20 -13.28 -2.68
CA THR A 581 -2.72 -13.89 -3.93
C THR A 581 -2.07 -13.32 -5.20
N TRP A 582 -1.85 -12.01 -5.25
CA TRP A 582 -0.50 -11.47 -5.30
C TRP A 582 0.62 -12.17 -6.08
N ILE A 583 1.21 -13.16 -5.42
CA ILE A 583 2.51 -13.73 -5.75
C ILE A 583 2.30 -14.94 -6.64
N GLN A 584 2.84 -14.91 -7.86
CA GLN A 584 2.70 -15.98 -8.84
C GLN A 584 4.02 -16.67 -9.17
N LEU A 585 3.93 -17.94 -9.58
CA LEU A 585 5.09 -18.72 -10.01
C LEU A 585 5.43 -18.47 -11.49
N ARG A 586 6.53 -17.75 -11.75
CA ARG A 586 6.94 -17.37 -13.11
C ARG A 586 7.88 -18.41 -13.73
N ARG A 587 7.81 -18.58 -15.07
CA ARG A 587 8.53 -19.66 -15.79
C ARG A 587 10.05 -19.58 -15.64
N ASN A 588 10.62 -18.37 -15.64
CA ASN A 588 12.05 -18.10 -15.48
C ASN A 588 12.58 -18.41 -14.06
N GLU A 589 11.72 -18.35 -13.05
CA GLU A 589 12.10 -18.56 -11.64
C GLU A 589 12.13 -20.05 -11.27
N LYS A 590 11.39 -20.89 -12.00
CA LYS A 590 11.28 -22.35 -11.72
C LYS A 590 12.62 -23.06 -11.63
N LYS A 591 13.68 -22.62 -12.31
CA LYS A 591 15.01 -23.23 -12.16
C LYS A 591 15.54 -22.99 -10.73
N VAL A 592 15.73 -21.72 -10.36
CA VAL A 592 16.26 -21.31 -9.05
C VAL A 592 15.41 -21.90 -7.91
N LEU A 593 14.09 -21.87 -8.04
CA LEU A 593 13.19 -22.44 -7.03
C LEU A 593 13.31 -23.98 -6.93
N ASN A 594 13.54 -24.70 -8.03
CA ASN A 594 13.81 -26.14 -7.95
C ASN A 594 15.20 -26.44 -7.39
N ASP A 595 16.20 -25.61 -7.68
CA ASP A 595 17.55 -25.74 -7.14
C ASP A 595 17.53 -25.55 -5.60
N ILE A 596 16.78 -24.56 -5.09
CA ILE A 596 16.54 -24.34 -3.65
C ILE A 596 15.76 -25.52 -3.03
N ASN A 597 14.64 -25.94 -3.63
CA ASN A 597 13.81 -27.05 -3.12
C ASN A 597 14.53 -28.41 -3.11
N THR A 598 15.56 -28.59 -3.95
CA THR A 598 16.43 -29.77 -3.89
C THR A 598 17.12 -29.86 -2.53
N ASP A 599 17.52 -28.71 -1.96
CA ASP A 599 18.07 -28.53 -0.61
C ASP A 599 19.19 -29.52 -0.25
N LYS A 600 20.25 -29.51 -1.07
CA LYS A 600 21.40 -30.44 -0.95
C LYS A 600 22.09 -30.37 0.40
N ASP A 601 22.11 -29.19 1.00
CA ASP A 601 22.85 -28.89 2.23
C ASP A 601 21.94 -28.92 3.47
N GLY A 602 20.67 -29.33 3.33
CA GLY A 602 19.72 -29.53 4.43
C GLY A 602 19.38 -28.24 5.20
N ARG A 603 19.20 -27.11 4.50
CA ARG A 603 19.04 -25.79 5.12
C ARG A 603 17.59 -25.42 5.42
N LEU A 604 16.63 -26.01 4.71
CA LEU A 604 15.21 -25.67 4.87
C LEU A 604 14.59 -26.53 5.97
N LEU A 605 13.85 -25.90 6.88
CA LEU A 605 13.19 -26.59 7.99
C LEU A 605 12.03 -27.47 7.51
N PHE A 606 11.28 -26.98 6.52
CA PHE A 606 10.17 -27.70 5.89
C PHE A 606 10.38 -27.80 4.37
N HIS A 607 9.85 -28.86 3.76
CA HIS A 607 9.94 -29.10 2.32
C HIS A 607 8.54 -29.29 1.73
N ILE A 608 8.34 -28.81 0.50
CA ILE A 608 7.05 -28.95 -0.18
C ILE A 608 6.70 -30.44 -0.32
N VAL A 609 5.54 -30.86 0.16
CA VAL A 609 5.02 -32.23 0.04
C VAL A 609 4.01 -32.40 -1.11
N MET A 610 3.76 -33.66 -1.47
CA MET A 610 2.61 -34.08 -2.27
C MET A 610 1.52 -34.64 -1.35
N GLU A 611 0.30 -34.83 -1.86
CA GLU A 611 -0.86 -35.36 -1.10
C GLU A 611 -0.59 -36.71 -0.40
N ASN A 612 0.38 -37.49 -0.89
CA ASN A 612 0.84 -38.74 -0.29
C ASN A 612 2.01 -38.59 0.70
N GLY A 613 2.24 -37.38 1.23
CA GLY A 613 3.27 -37.04 2.22
C GLY A 613 4.71 -37.00 1.70
N LYS A 614 4.97 -37.32 0.43
CA LYS A 614 6.34 -37.40 -0.11
C LYS A 614 6.83 -36.06 -0.64
N LYS A 615 8.10 -35.71 -0.37
CA LYS A 615 8.74 -34.47 -0.86
C LYS A 615 8.57 -34.30 -2.38
N LYS A 616 7.95 -33.19 -2.76
CA LYS A 616 7.62 -32.77 -4.13
C LYS A 616 8.90 -32.30 -4.82
N LYS A 617 9.31 -32.99 -5.89
CA LYS A 617 10.59 -32.72 -6.58
C LYS A 617 10.63 -31.40 -7.38
N ARG A 618 9.48 -30.78 -7.67
CA ARG A 618 9.38 -29.58 -8.52
C ARG A 618 8.29 -28.62 -8.04
N VAL A 619 8.60 -27.33 -8.07
CA VAL A 619 7.68 -26.22 -7.76
C VAL A 619 6.68 -26.04 -8.92
N GLN A 620 5.39 -26.21 -8.63
CA GLN A 620 4.29 -26.27 -9.59
C GLN A 620 3.26 -25.15 -9.40
N THR A 621 2.86 -24.84 -8.15
CA THR A 621 1.80 -23.86 -7.81
C THR A 621 2.38 -22.54 -7.26
N ARG A 622 1.53 -21.55 -6.94
CA ARG A 622 1.97 -20.32 -6.25
C ARG A 622 2.31 -20.60 -4.79
N GLU A 623 1.57 -21.50 -4.15
CA GLU A 623 1.69 -21.89 -2.75
C GLU A 623 3.02 -22.61 -2.52
N ASP A 624 3.39 -23.53 -3.43
CA ASP A 624 4.72 -24.15 -3.49
C ASP A 624 5.84 -23.08 -3.46
N LYS A 625 5.69 -22.01 -4.25
CA LYS A 625 6.66 -20.90 -4.33
C LYS A 625 6.69 -20.12 -3.02
N ILE A 626 5.54 -19.70 -2.50
CA ILE A 626 5.45 -18.88 -1.28
C ILE A 626 6.05 -19.63 -0.09
N PHE A 627 5.70 -20.92 0.07
CA PHE A 627 6.21 -21.79 1.13
C PHE A 627 7.72 -21.94 1.08
N LEU A 628 8.27 -22.09 -0.13
CA LEU A 628 9.71 -22.19 -0.34
C LEU A 628 10.43 -20.86 -0.10
N LEU A 629 9.87 -19.74 -0.58
CA LEU A 629 10.41 -18.40 -0.35
C LEU A 629 10.46 -18.04 1.14
N ALA A 630 9.43 -18.42 1.90
CA ALA A 630 9.43 -18.27 3.35
C ALA A 630 10.54 -19.12 4.00
N ASN A 631 10.61 -20.42 3.68
CA ASN A 631 11.64 -21.30 4.24
C ASN A 631 13.08 -20.85 3.91
N ASP A 632 13.37 -20.45 2.66
CA ASP A 632 14.70 -19.96 2.27
C ASP A 632 15.05 -18.63 2.98
N CYS A 633 14.08 -17.73 3.17
CA CYS A 633 14.28 -16.50 3.93
C CYS A 633 14.65 -16.79 5.40
N LEU A 634 13.88 -17.68 6.04
CA LEU A 634 14.00 -18.03 7.46
C LEU A 634 15.27 -18.83 7.80
N THR A 635 16.03 -19.31 6.80
CA THR A 635 17.40 -19.77 7.04
C THR A 635 18.31 -18.68 7.63
N GLY A 636 18.01 -17.40 7.35
CA GLY A 636 18.87 -16.26 7.61
C GLY A 636 19.84 -15.91 6.47
N ASP A 637 20.03 -16.83 5.53
CA ASP A 637 20.99 -16.76 4.42
C ASP A 637 20.33 -17.27 3.11
N PRO A 638 19.32 -16.55 2.57
CA PRO A 638 18.60 -16.96 1.37
C PRO A 638 19.52 -17.01 0.15
N LEU A 639 19.36 -18.04 -0.69
CA LEU A 639 20.11 -18.19 -1.95
C LEU A 639 19.62 -17.23 -3.05
N ILE A 640 18.54 -16.51 -2.77
CA ILE A 640 17.89 -15.61 -3.72
C ILE A 640 18.56 -14.26 -3.70
N HIS A 641 19.24 -13.94 -4.81
CA HIS A 641 19.84 -12.61 -5.05
C HIS A 641 19.11 -11.82 -6.16
N ASP A 642 18.09 -12.40 -6.79
CA ASP A 642 17.21 -11.65 -7.70
C ASP A 642 16.38 -10.62 -6.92
N LEU A 643 16.35 -9.39 -7.43
CA LEU A 643 15.66 -8.27 -6.78
C LEU A 643 14.13 -8.43 -6.79
N SER A 644 13.53 -9.12 -7.77
CA SER A 644 12.08 -9.33 -7.80
C SER A 644 11.62 -10.43 -6.84
N LEU A 645 12.36 -11.53 -6.73
CA LEU A 645 12.08 -12.58 -5.74
C LEU A 645 12.35 -12.08 -4.32
N ASN A 646 13.38 -11.25 -4.10
CA ASN A 646 13.60 -10.58 -2.81
C ASN A 646 12.44 -9.65 -2.43
N GLN A 647 11.84 -8.94 -3.39
CA GLN A 647 10.66 -8.09 -3.13
C GLN A 647 9.44 -8.93 -2.72
N GLU A 648 9.19 -10.07 -3.37
CA GLU A 648 8.12 -11.02 -2.97
C GLU A 648 8.40 -11.64 -1.59
N MET A 649 9.63 -12.11 -1.35
CA MET A 649 10.07 -12.69 -0.07
C MET A 649 9.89 -11.72 1.11
N ASN A 650 10.21 -10.44 0.93
CA ASN A 650 9.97 -9.41 1.95
C ASN A 650 8.47 -9.16 2.20
N SER A 651 7.63 -9.21 1.15
CA SER A 651 6.16 -9.12 1.30
C SER A 651 5.58 -10.32 2.06
N ILE A 652 6.06 -11.54 1.77
CA ILE A 652 5.67 -12.77 2.48
C ILE A 652 6.00 -12.65 3.96
N CYS A 653 7.19 -12.16 4.31
CA CYS A 653 7.58 -11.95 5.70
C CYS A 653 6.71 -10.88 6.40
N SER A 654 6.47 -9.73 5.76
CA SER A 654 5.68 -8.63 6.35
C SER A 654 4.21 -9.01 6.53
N ASN A 655 3.54 -9.52 5.50
CA ASN A 655 2.14 -9.95 5.60
C ASN A 655 2.00 -11.22 6.45
N GLY A 656 2.91 -12.18 6.31
CA GLY A 656 2.91 -13.40 7.10
C GLY A 656 3.11 -13.14 8.59
N CYS A 657 3.99 -12.21 8.99
CA CYS A 657 4.14 -11.78 10.38
C CYS A 657 2.83 -11.17 10.92
N ARG A 658 2.17 -10.30 10.15
CA ARG A 658 0.86 -9.69 10.51
C ARG A 658 -0.24 -10.75 10.67
N ILE A 659 -0.30 -11.73 9.78
CA ILE A 659 -1.23 -12.87 9.84
C ILE A 659 -0.90 -13.76 11.05
N ALA A 660 0.37 -14.07 11.30
CA ALA A 660 0.80 -14.89 12.44
C ALA A 660 0.52 -14.20 13.81
N ARG A 661 0.69 -12.88 13.91
CA ARG A 661 0.29 -12.09 15.09
C ARG A 661 -1.23 -12.15 15.33
N CYS A 662 -2.04 -12.23 14.28
CA CYS A 662 -3.48 -12.48 14.38
C CYS A 662 -3.80 -13.92 14.81
N MET A 663 -3.12 -14.92 14.22
CA MET A 663 -3.26 -16.33 14.61
C MET A 663 -2.93 -16.53 16.10
N ARG A 664 -1.86 -15.90 16.61
CA ARG A 664 -1.49 -15.90 18.04
C ARG A 664 -2.66 -15.51 18.91
N GLU A 665 -3.22 -14.33 18.70
CA GLU A 665 -4.29 -13.80 19.55
C GLU A 665 -5.59 -14.61 19.39
N TYR A 666 -5.88 -15.15 18.20
CA TYR A 666 -6.99 -16.07 17.98
C TYR A 666 -6.83 -17.40 18.74
N PHE A 667 -5.64 -18.00 18.73
CA PHE A 667 -5.40 -19.26 19.45
C PHE A 667 -5.32 -19.07 20.97
N ILE A 668 -4.84 -17.92 21.46
CA ILE A 668 -4.98 -17.52 22.87
C ILE A 668 -6.46 -17.43 23.26
N TYR A 669 -7.29 -16.74 22.46
CA TYR A 669 -8.75 -16.66 22.68
C TYR A 669 -9.43 -18.04 22.68
N LYS A 670 -9.05 -18.94 21.75
CA LYS A 670 -9.50 -20.34 21.71
C LYS A 670 -8.86 -21.23 22.79
N LYS A 671 -7.95 -20.70 23.61
CA LYS A 671 -7.14 -21.41 24.62
C LYS A 671 -6.33 -22.60 24.07
N SER A 672 -5.99 -22.61 22.78
CA SER A 672 -5.11 -23.63 22.20
C SER A 672 -3.66 -23.31 22.54
N TYR A 673 -3.04 -24.15 23.35
CA TYR A 673 -1.66 -23.99 23.79
C TYR A 673 -0.66 -24.18 22.63
N ARG A 674 -0.69 -25.32 21.92
CA ARG A 674 0.23 -25.61 20.82
C ARG A 674 0.13 -24.59 19.68
N SER A 675 -1.07 -24.26 19.23
CA SER A 675 -1.24 -23.32 18.12
C SER A 675 -0.85 -21.89 18.52
N ALA A 676 -1.06 -21.47 19.77
CA ALA A 676 -0.61 -20.16 20.26
C ALA A 676 0.93 -20.06 20.28
N ILE A 677 1.64 -21.02 20.90
CA ILE A 677 3.11 -21.04 20.93
C ILE A 677 3.69 -21.09 19.51
N ASN A 678 3.17 -21.97 18.64
CA ASN A 678 3.66 -22.08 17.26
C ASN A 678 3.41 -20.79 16.46
N SER A 679 2.29 -20.08 16.68
CA SER A 679 2.02 -18.80 16.00
C SER A 679 2.82 -17.63 16.56
N MET A 680 3.20 -17.63 17.85
CA MET A 680 4.20 -16.71 18.41
C MET A 680 5.57 -16.92 17.72
N ILE A 681 6.08 -18.16 17.73
CA ILE A 681 7.39 -18.50 17.14
C ILE A 681 7.41 -18.16 15.65
N LEU A 682 6.34 -18.45 14.90
CA LEU A 682 6.24 -18.11 13.49
C LEU A 682 6.16 -16.59 13.24
N ALA A 683 5.43 -15.84 14.07
CA ALA A 683 5.36 -14.37 13.96
C ALA A 683 6.73 -13.72 14.19
N ASN A 684 7.45 -14.15 15.22
CA ASN A 684 8.80 -13.69 15.55
C ASN A 684 9.79 -14.07 14.45
N SER A 685 9.72 -15.32 13.97
CA SER A 685 10.59 -15.83 12.90
C SER A 685 10.44 -15.02 11.61
N LEU A 686 9.20 -14.72 11.21
CA LEU A 686 8.90 -13.90 10.02
C LEU A 686 9.25 -12.41 10.20
N HIS A 687 9.22 -11.89 11.43
CA HIS A 687 9.70 -10.55 11.74
C HIS A 687 11.22 -10.44 11.56
N GLN A 688 11.97 -11.34 12.19
CA GLN A 688 13.44 -11.34 12.18
C GLN A 688 14.08 -12.02 10.95
N LYS A 689 13.28 -12.69 10.13
CA LYS A 689 13.71 -13.43 8.92
C LYS A 689 14.75 -14.50 9.26
N LEU A 690 14.47 -15.24 10.34
CA LEU A 690 15.32 -16.22 11.01
C LEU A 690 14.42 -17.23 11.74
N TRP A 691 14.68 -18.53 11.62
CA TRP A 691 14.12 -19.54 12.53
C TRP A 691 14.79 -19.48 13.92
N GLU A 692 14.06 -19.90 14.96
CA GLU A 692 14.52 -20.12 16.36
C GLU A 692 15.88 -20.81 16.46
N ARG A 693 16.13 -21.80 15.59
CA ARG A 693 17.35 -22.62 15.59
C ARG A 693 18.30 -22.27 14.44
N SER A 694 18.16 -21.07 13.86
CA SER A 694 19.08 -20.58 12.84
C SER A 694 20.47 -20.35 13.44
N PRO A 695 21.56 -20.80 12.81
CA PRO A 695 22.93 -20.59 13.30
C PRO A 695 23.44 -19.15 13.05
N PHE A 696 22.53 -18.19 12.89
CA PHE A 696 22.80 -16.79 12.57
C PHE A 696 21.98 -15.82 13.46
N LEU A 697 21.56 -16.23 14.66
CA LEU A 697 20.74 -15.42 15.59
C LEU A 697 21.29 -13.99 15.79
N LEU A 698 22.61 -13.84 15.80
CA LEU A 698 23.29 -12.56 16.01
C LEU A 698 23.04 -11.52 14.90
N LYS A 699 22.53 -11.92 13.73
CA LYS A 699 22.06 -11.03 12.65
C LYS A 699 20.91 -10.10 13.10
N GLN A 700 20.26 -10.40 14.22
CA GLN A 700 19.25 -9.53 14.86
C GLN A 700 19.86 -8.25 15.47
N LEU A 701 21.17 -8.20 15.70
CA LEU A 701 21.85 -7.01 16.24
C LEU A 701 22.22 -6.01 15.13
N PRO A 702 21.97 -4.70 15.33
CA PRO A 702 22.41 -3.66 14.39
C PRO A 702 23.90 -3.77 14.05
N GLY A 703 24.23 -3.65 12.77
CA GLY A 703 25.61 -3.76 12.27
C GLY A 703 26.08 -5.19 11.95
N ILE A 704 25.43 -6.24 12.46
CA ILE A 704 25.78 -7.64 12.15
C ILE A 704 25.09 -8.09 10.85
N GLY A 705 25.72 -7.78 9.71
CA GLY A 705 25.33 -8.35 8.41
C GLY A 705 25.65 -9.86 8.31
N ILE A 706 25.07 -10.55 7.33
CA ILE A 706 25.25 -12.01 7.16
C ILE A 706 26.73 -12.44 6.98
N VAL A 707 27.57 -11.60 6.39
CA VAL A 707 29.03 -11.82 6.30
C VAL A 707 29.67 -11.86 7.69
N THR A 708 29.30 -10.91 8.56
CA THR A 708 29.75 -10.82 9.95
C THR A 708 29.22 -12.01 10.78
N ALA A 709 27.95 -12.38 10.62
CA ALA A 709 27.36 -13.55 11.28
C ALA A 709 28.05 -14.87 10.86
N LYS A 710 28.40 -15.02 9.58
CA LYS A 710 29.17 -16.17 9.07
C LYS A 710 30.58 -16.23 9.68
N ALA A 711 31.27 -15.10 9.79
CA ALA A 711 32.59 -15.04 10.43
C ALA A 711 32.53 -15.41 11.93
N LEU A 712 31.57 -14.84 12.67
CA LEU A 712 31.33 -15.16 14.08
C LEU A 712 31.02 -16.65 14.29
N LYS A 713 30.12 -17.22 13.49
CA LYS A 713 29.80 -18.66 13.49
C LYS A 713 31.05 -19.53 13.31
N SER A 714 31.93 -19.19 12.36
CA SER A 714 33.19 -19.91 12.13
C SER A 714 34.18 -19.83 13.30
N ALA A 715 34.03 -18.86 14.21
CA ALA A 715 34.81 -18.73 15.44
C ALA A 715 34.11 -19.26 16.71
N GLY A 716 32.99 -19.99 16.53
CA GLY A 716 32.18 -20.56 17.61
C GLY A 716 31.25 -19.57 18.33
N ILE A 717 30.97 -18.41 17.72
CA ILE A 717 30.13 -17.36 18.29
C ILE A 717 28.82 -17.33 17.49
N CYS A 718 27.78 -18.02 17.99
CA CYS A 718 26.57 -18.34 17.23
C CYS A 718 25.29 -17.70 17.79
N ASP A 719 25.30 -17.36 19.08
CA ASP A 719 24.15 -16.97 19.89
C ASP A 719 24.53 -15.84 20.87
N PHE A 720 23.53 -15.35 21.61
CA PHE A 720 23.72 -14.18 22.48
C PHE A 720 24.62 -14.48 23.69
N ASP A 721 24.58 -15.67 24.28
CA ASP A 721 25.43 -16.03 25.43
C ASP A 721 26.90 -16.18 25.02
N THR A 722 27.17 -16.84 23.88
CA THR A 722 28.52 -16.96 23.31
C THR A 722 29.09 -15.61 22.87
N LEU A 723 28.25 -14.69 22.39
CA LEU A 723 28.68 -13.32 22.07
C LEU A 723 28.98 -12.49 23.34
N ALA A 724 28.20 -12.65 24.41
CA ALA A 724 28.46 -11.97 25.69
C ALA A 724 29.82 -12.39 26.28
N ALA A 725 30.13 -13.68 26.21
CA ALA A 725 31.38 -14.26 26.70
C ALA A 725 32.60 -13.99 25.80
N ALA A 726 32.41 -13.83 24.48
CA ALA A 726 33.51 -13.55 23.55
C ALA A 726 34.19 -12.19 23.84
N ASP A 727 35.51 -12.11 23.72
CA ASP A 727 36.22 -10.83 23.88
C ASP A 727 35.96 -9.87 22.69
N ALA A 728 35.97 -8.56 22.96
CA ALA A 728 35.74 -7.51 21.97
C ALA A 728 36.82 -7.49 20.87
N ARG A 729 38.08 -7.78 21.20
CA ARG A 729 39.19 -7.87 20.22
C ARG A 729 39.12 -9.17 19.43
N LYS A 730 38.66 -10.27 20.05
CA LYS A 730 38.29 -11.49 19.30
C LYS A 730 37.20 -11.19 18.26
N ILE A 731 36.16 -10.43 18.61
CA ILE A 731 35.10 -10.02 17.67
C ILE A 731 35.67 -9.17 16.52
N GLU A 732 36.48 -8.15 16.82
CA GLU A 732 37.14 -7.29 15.82
C GLU A 732 38.02 -8.11 14.85
N SER A 733 38.89 -8.97 15.40
CA SER A 733 39.79 -9.85 14.65
C SER A 733 39.05 -10.85 13.75
N VAL A 734 38.08 -11.58 14.29
CA VAL A 734 37.30 -12.59 13.55
C VAL A 734 36.48 -11.96 12.42
N THR A 735 35.93 -10.76 12.65
CA THR A 735 35.02 -10.11 11.69
C THR A 735 35.72 -9.21 10.66
N GLY A 736 37.04 -9.04 10.77
CA GLY A 736 37.81 -8.13 9.93
C GLY A 736 37.37 -6.66 10.09
N ARG A 737 36.96 -6.27 11.30
CA ARG A 737 36.46 -4.93 11.61
C ARG A 737 37.40 -4.21 12.57
N ASN A 738 37.69 -2.95 12.26
CA ASN A 738 38.54 -2.11 13.09
C ASN A 738 37.86 -1.75 14.43
N TYR A 739 38.67 -1.46 15.43
CA TYR A 739 38.24 -0.79 16.65
C TYR A 739 37.46 0.51 16.33
N PRO A 740 36.36 0.84 17.05
CA PRO A 740 35.81 0.17 18.23
C PRO A 740 34.66 -0.82 17.96
N PHE A 741 34.58 -1.45 16.78
CA PHE A 741 33.44 -2.29 16.39
C PHE A 741 33.05 -3.36 17.43
N GLY A 742 34.00 -4.08 18.01
CA GLY A 742 33.70 -5.14 18.99
C GLY A 742 33.10 -4.60 20.29
N ASN A 743 33.49 -3.38 20.66
CA ASN A 743 32.97 -2.68 21.84
C ASN A 743 31.54 -2.18 21.58
N HIS A 744 31.27 -1.59 20.41
CA HIS A 744 29.91 -1.21 20.00
C HIS A 744 28.97 -2.43 19.93
N ILE A 745 29.44 -3.59 19.45
CA ILE A 745 28.63 -4.82 19.45
C ILE A 745 28.30 -5.28 20.88
N LYS A 746 29.25 -5.20 21.84
CA LYS A 746 28.97 -5.47 23.26
C LYS A 746 28.03 -4.45 23.89
N GLU A 747 28.21 -3.17 23.59
CA GLU A 747 27.32 -2.10 24.05
C GLU A 747 25.88 -2.31 23.57
N LEU A 748 25.69 -2.71 22.30
CA LEU A 748 24.38 -3.04 21.75
C LEU A 748 23.68 -4.22 22.47
N MET A 749 24.42 -5.09 23.17
CA MET A 749 23.80 -6.14 23.99
C MET A 749 23.00 -5.58 25.18
N SER A 750 23.27 -4.35 25.61
CA SER A 750 22.45 -3.64 26.62
C SER A 750 21.02 -3.35 26.15
N SER A 751 20.76 -3.38 24.84
CA SER A 751 19.42 -3.16 24.26
C SER A 751 18.54 -4.41 24.26
N LEU A 752 19.12 -5.59 24.51
CA LEU A 752 18.39 -6.86 24.59
C LEU A 752 17.47 -6.89 25.83
N PRO A 753 16.40 -7.69 25.81
CA PRO A 753 15.62 -7.98 27.02
C PRO A 753 16.54 -8.54 28.13
N PRO A 754 16.28 -8.21 29.41
CA PRO A 754 17.04 -8.79 30.51
C PRO A 754 16.84 -10.31 30.58
N LYS A 755 17.87 -11.05 30.98
CA LYS A 755 17.79 -12.50 31.14
C LYS A 755 16.85 -12.84 32.29
N ILE A 756 15.89 -13.73 32.04
CA ILE A 756 14.86 -14.16 32.99
C ILE A 756 14.91 -15.69 33.05
N ASP A 757 14.67 -16.29 34.22
CA ASP A 757 14.38 -17.71 34.35
C ASP A 757 12.97 -17.94 34.92
N ILE A 758 12.42 -19.13 34.65
CA ILE A 758 11.12 -19.60 35.13
C ILE A 758 11.35 -20.71 36.15
N HIS A 759 10.82 -20.58 37.37
CA HIS A 759 10.73 -21.66 38.35
C HIS A 759 9.29 -22.18 38.44
N ILE A 760 9.10 -23.47 38.74
CA ILE A 760 7.78 -24.11 38.86
C ILE A 760 7.77 -24.96 40.13
N GLU A 761 6.76 -24.77 40.99
CA GLU A 761 6.65 -25.41 42.30
C GLU A 761 5.23 -25.92 42.58
N ASP A 762 5.11 -27.10 43.18
CA ASP A 762 3.83 -27.64 43.66
C ASP A 762 3.42 -26.99 45.00
N ALA A 763 2.56 -25.97 44.93
CA ALA A 763 2.03 -25.25 46.09
C ALA A 763 0.83 -25.95 46.78
N GLY A 764 0.65 -27.25 46.52
CA GLY A 764 -0.30 -28.14 47.21
C GLY A 764 -1.60 -28.43 46.46
N ASN A 765 -2.17 -29.60 46.77
CA ASN A 765 -3.38 -30.14 46.14
C ASN A 765 -4.64 -29.82 46.96
N ARG A 766 -5.72 -29.37 46.31
CA ARG A 766 -7.04 -29.16 46.94
C ARG A 766 -8.16 -29.58 45.98
N LEU A 767 -9.12 -30.39 46.45
CA LEU A 767 -10.37 -30.73 45.74
C LEU A 767 -10.16 -31.23 44.28
N GLY A 768 -9.13 -32.07 44.04
CA GLY A 768 -8.82 -32.60 42.70
C GLY A 768 -8.15 -31.61 41.74
N LYS A 769 -7.70 -30.46 42.24
CA LYS A 769 -6.83 -29.53 41.51
C LYS A 769 -5.49 -29.39 42.21
N SER A 770 -4.42 -29.39 41.42
CA SER A 770 -3.07 -29.07 41.88
C SER A 770 -2.85 -27.56 41.75
N THR A 771 -2.33 -26.94 42.80
CA THR A 771 -1.96 -25.51 42.80
C THR A 771 -0.48 -25.43 42.46
N ILE A 772 -0.14 -24.82 41.33
CA ILE A 772 1.23 -24.70 40.85
C ILE A 772 1.63 -23.23 40.95
N THR A 773 2.71 -22.92 41.64
CA THR A 773 3.32 -21.58 41.57
C THR A 773 4.31 -21.57 40.40
N VAL A 774 4.15 -20.62 39.49
CA VAL A 774 5.14 -20.34 38.43
C VAL A 774 5.76 -18.98 38.73
N THR A 775 7.08 -18.93 38.83
CA THR A 775 7.83 -17.75 39.27
C THR A 775 8.82 -17.29 38.21
N LEU A 776 8.70 -16.03 37.76
CA LEU A 776 9.69 -15.38 36.90
C LEU A 776 10.74 -14.65 37.75
N THR A 777 12.01 -14.94 37.54
CA THR A 777 13.13 -14.28 38.23
C THR A 777 14.05 -13.63 37.20
N ARG A 778 14.28 -12.32 37.33
CA ARG A 778 15.23 -11.57 36.50
C ARG A 778 16.66 -11.80 36.99
N LEU A 779 17.52 -12.33 36.12
CA LEU A 779 18.92 -12.68 36.42
C LEU A 779 19.92 -11.56 36.06
N SER A 780 19.56 -10.65 35.14
CA SER A 780 20.41 -9.50 34.77
C SER A 780 19.76 -8.17 35.16
N GLN A 781 20.58 -7.17 35.50
CA GLN A 781 20.09 -5.83 35.80
C GLN A 781 19.33 -5.24 34.60
N ALA A 782 18.17 -4.62 34.85
CA ALA A 782 17.41 -3.95 33.80
C ALA A 782 18.03 -2.58 33.51
N ILE A 783 18.66 -2.44 32.35
CA ILE A 783 19.19 -1.17 31.85
C ILE A 783 18.02 -0.30 31.37
N GLN A 784 18.06 1.00 31.64
CA GLN A 784 17.00 1.94 31.23
C GLN A 784 17.04 2.19 29.72
N SER A 785 16.45 1.27 28.97
CA SER A 785 16.19 1.40 27.54
C SER A 785 14.88 2.16 27.30
N ASN A 786 14.90 3.12 26.36
CA ASN A 786 13.68 3.74 25.84
C ASN A 786 12.81 2.74 25.02
N LYS A 787 13.35 1.55 24.70
CA LYS A 787 12.64 0.47 24.00
C LYS A 787 11.97 -0.46 25.00
N ARG A 788 10.63 -0.55 24.93
CA ARG A 788 9.81 -1.39 25.82
C ARG A 788 9.81 -2.83 25.33
N ASN A 789 10.51 -3.72 26.02
CA ASN A 789 10.66 -5.12 25.60
C ASN A 789 9.60 -5.98 26.30
N PHE A 790 8.72 -6.61 25.53
CA PHE A 790 7.63 -7.46 26.02
C PHE A 790 7.89 -8.95 25.77
N ALA A 791 7.32 -9.79 26.64
CA ALA A 791 7.22 -11.23 26.43
C ALA A 791 5.84 -11.76 26.82
N ASP A 792 5.31 -12.73 26.08
CA ASP A 792 4.13 -13.50 26.43
C ASP A 792 4.54 -14.65 27.37
N MET A 793 4.08 -14.60 28.63
CA MET A 793 4.15 -15.72 29.56
C MET A 793 2.91 -16.60 29.34
N VAL A 794 3.10 -17.84 28.93
CA VAL A 794 2.03 -18.83 28.68
C VAL A 794 2.27 -20.04 29.56
N VAL A 795 1.21 -20.55 30.20
CA VAL A 795 1.24 -21.82 30.93
C VAL A 795 0.11 -22.71 30.42
N GLY A 796 0.40 -23.95 30.05
CA GLY A 796 -0.56 -24.87 29.45
C GLY A 796 -0.34 -26.34 29.74
N SER A 797 -1.38 -27.14 29.51
CA SER A 797 -1.33 -28.61 29.53
C SER A 797 -0.87 -29.13 28.16
N GLU A 798 0.15 -30.00 28.12
CA GLU A 798 0.61 -30.61 26.87
C GLU A 798 -0.34 -31.72 26.40
N GLU A 799 -0.98 -32.45 27.31
CA GLU A 799 -1.95 -33.49 26.98
C GLU A 799 -3.26 -32.88 26.48
N ASP A 800 -3.88 -31.99 27.25
CA ASP A 800 -5.18 -31.38 26.93
C ASP A 800 -5.09 -30.29 25.85
N ASN A 801 -3.87 -29.79 25.57
CA ASN A 801 -3.62 -28.65 24.68
C ASN A 801 -4.30 -27.33 25.12
N VAL A 802 -4.62 -27.19 26.41
CA VAL A 802 -5.32 -26.02 26.97
C VAL A 802 -4.36 -25.03 27.61
N ILE A 803 -4.49 -23.74 27.28
CA ILE A 803 -3.88 -22.63 28.02
C ILE A 803 -4.58 -22.48 29.36
N LEU A 804 -3.82 -22.65 30.44
CA LEU A 804 -4.24 -22.50 31.83
C LEU A 804 -4.02 -21.07 32.34
N PHE A 805 -2.97 -20.40 31.86
CA PHE A 805 -2.66 -19.00 32.16
C PHE A 805 -1.95 -18.33 30.99
N HIS A 806 -2.22 -17.04 30.76
CA HIS A 806 -1.48 -16.18 29.83
C HIS A 806 -1.42 -14.75 30.41
N GLU A 807 -0.24 -14.15 30.38
CA GLU A 807 -0.03 -12.74 30.69
C GLU A 807 1.10 -12.15 29.83
N LYS A 808 0.98 -10.88 29.45
CA LYS A 808 2.00 -10.16 28.69
C LYS A 808 2.88 -9.30 29.59
N ILE A 809 4.10 -9.78 29.84
CA ILE A 809 5.06 -9.24 30.81
C ILE A 809 5.91 -8.12 30.19
N ARG A 810 6.04 -6.99 30.91
CA ARG A 810 7.04 -5.94 30.60
C ARG A 810 8.37 -6.32 31.24
N THR A 811 9.30 -6.82 30.42
CA THR A 811 10.52 -7.52 30.88
C THR A 811 11.45 -6.68 31.75
N GLN A 812 11.49 -5.36 31.54
CA GLN A 812 12.28 -4.42 32.34
C GLN A 812 11.56 -3.94 33.62
N GLU A 813 10.22 -3.93 33.64
CA GLU A 813 9.41 -3.21 34.64
C GLU A 813 8.77 -4.13 35.70
N PHE A 814 8.65 -5.44 35.45
CA PHE A 814 8.01 -6.36 36.41
C PHE A 814 8.77 -6.45 37.75
N HIS A 815 8.05 -6.66 38.86
CA HIS A 815 8.64 -6.93 40.17
C HIS A 815 9.28 -8.32 40.17
N SER A 816 10.60 -8.42 40.41
CA SER A 816 11.32 -9.70 40.42
C SER A 816 11.63 -10.13 41.87
N PRO A 817 11.27 -11.35 42.30
CA PRO A 817 10.54 -12.37 41.56
C PRO A 817 9.04 -12.05 41.38
N TYR A 818 8.45 -12.48 40.26
CA TYR A 818 7.01 -12.42 40.01
C TYR A 818 6.41 -13.82 40.03
N SER A 819 5.52 -14.11 40.99
CA SER A 819 4.94 -15.44 41.17
C SER A 819 3.43 -15.45 40.94
N VAL A 820 2.96 -16.33 40.05
CA VAL A 820 1.53 -16.56 39.79
C VAL A 820 1.13 -17.99 40.17
N LYS A 821 -0.10 -18.16 40.66
CA LYS A 821 -0.66 -19.47 41.00
C LYS A 821 -1.63 -19.95 39.93
N VAL A 822 -1.29 -21.07 39.29
CA VAL A 822 -2.06 -21.74 38.25
C VAL A 822 -2.74 -22.97 38.84
N PHE A 823 -4.03 -23.17 38.53
CA PHE A 823 -4.80 -24.31 39.01
C PHE A 823 -4.95 -25.37 37.92
N VAL A 824 -4.31 -26.51 38.10
CA VAL A 824 -4.32 -27.62 37.14
C VAL A 824 -5.35 -28.67 37.55
N PRO A 825 -6.32 -29.04 36.71
CA PRO A 825 -7.16 -30.21 36.95
C PRO A 825 -6.29 -31.47 36.96
N CYS A 826 -6.32 -32.25 38.06
CA CYS A 826 -5.55 -33.49 38.17
C CYS A 826 -6.47 -34.64 38.59
N PRO A 827 -7.03 -35.40 37.62
CA PRO A 827 -7.77 -36.63 37.91
C PRO A 827 -6.91 -37.63 38.71
N PRO A 828 -7.50 -38.46 39.58
CA PRO A 828 -6.77 -39.55 40.22
C PRO A 828 -6.13 -40.46 39.16
N ASN A 829 -4.89 -40.88 39.39
CA ASN A 829 -4.06 -41.68 38.48
C ASN A 829 -3.74 -41.05 37.10
N ALA A 830 -4.02 -39.75 36.90
CA ALA A 830 -3.52 -39.01 35.74
C ALA A 830 -2.13 -38.41 36.01
N ARG A 831 -1.27 -38.45 34.99
CA ARG A 831 -0.05 -37.63 34.91
C ARG A 831 -0.33 -36.50 33.95
N VAL A 832 -0.14 -35.25 34.39
CA VAL A 832 -0.33 -34.05 33.56
C VAL A 832 1.01 -33.36 33.38
N THR A 833 1.41 -33.14 32.14
CA THR A 833 2.52 -32.26 31.80
C THR A 833 2.02 -30.82 31.81
N LEU A 834 2.60 -30.01 32.67
CA LEU A 834 2.50 -28.56 32.57
C LEU A 834 3.74 -28.00 31.88
N LYS A 835 3.55 -27.13 30.89
CA LYS A 835 4.62 -26.30 30.32
C LYS A 835 4.40 -24.85 30.69
N ALA A 836 5.49 -24.15 30.97
CA ALA A 836 5.54 -22.70 31.11
C ALA A 836 6.57 -22.16 30.12
N ASP A 837 6.13 -21.25 29.26
CA ASP A 837 6.89 -20.68 28.17
C ASP A 837 6.87 -19.15 28.29
N LEU A 838 8.01 -18.49 28.10
CA LEU A 838 8.16 -17.05 28.05
C LEU A 838 8.73 -16.65 26.69
N ILE A 839 7.87 -16.20 25.79
CA ILE A 839 8.20 -15.91 24.39
C ILE A 839 8.34 -14.40 24.18
N PHE A 840 9.50 -13.92 23.71
CA PHE A 840 9.78 -12.48 23.54
C PHE A 840 9.20 -11.96 22.22
N GLU A 841 8.52 -10.81 22.19
CA GLU A 841 7.81 -10.35 20.98
C GLU A 841 8.72 -9.85 19.84
N GLU A 842 9.96 -9.48 20.13
CA GLU A 842 10.88 -8.87 19.17
C GLU A 842 12.04 -9.76 18.76
N TYR A 843 12.46 -10.70 19.61
CA TYR A 843 13.71 -11.45 19.45
C TYR A 843 13.44 -12.94 19.36
N VAL A 844 14.27 -13.62 18.58
CA VAL A 844 14.22 -15.06 18.32
C VAL A 844 15.42 -15.72 18.98
N GLY A 845 15.19 -16.77 19.77
CA GLY A 845 16.25 -17.50 20.47
C GLY A 845 16.69 -16.87 21.81
N LEU A 846 15.81 -16.07 22.43
CA LEU A 846 15.90 -15.69 23.85
C LEU A 846 14.82 -16.37 24.71
N ASP A 847 13.93 -17.14 24.07
CA ASP A 847 12.71 -17.70 24.65
C ASP A 847 13.01 -18.76 25.71
N VAL A 848 12.24 -18.77 26.80
CA VAL A 848 12.50 -19.62 27.97
C VAL A 848 11.39 -20.64 28.12
N HIS A 849 11.75 -21.92 28.13
CA HIS A 849 10.81 -23.04 28.18
C HIS A 849 11.10 -23.94 29.39
N LYS A 850 10.10 -24.19 30.23
CA LYS A 850 10.18 -25.18 31.33
C LYS A 850 9.02 -26.16 31.26
N LYS A 851 9.30 -27.43 31.59
CA LYS A 851 8.33 -28.52 31.68
C LYS A 851 8.34 -29.09 33.09
N HIS A 852 7.15 -29.16 33.71
CA HIS A 852 6.89 -29.83 34.98
C HIS A 852 5.93 -31.00 34.75
N ILE A 853 6.03 -32.05 35.58
CA ILE A 853 5.14 -33.22 35.47
C ILE A 853 4.46 -33.41 36.81
N ILE A 854 3.15 -33.24 36.81
CA ILE A 854 2.31 -33.41 38.00
C ILE A 854 1.82 -34.86 37.98
N SER A 855 2.29 -35.64 38.95
CA SER A 855 1.83 -37.00 39.22
C SER A 855 1.15 -37.05 40.57
N ARG A 856 -0.13 -37.44 40.58
CA ARG A 856 -0.86 -37.73 41.81
C ARG A 856 -0.73 -39.22 42.14
N GLU A 857 0.25 -39.54 42.97
CA GLU A 857 0.33 -40.83 43.64
C GLU A 857 -0.74 -40.89 44.74
N ASP A 858 -1.33 -42.07 44.98
CA ASP A 858 -2.30 -42.27 46.05
C ASP A 858 -1.56 -42.45 47.39
N ASP A 859 -1.84 -41.58 48.36
CA ASP A 859 -1.39 -41.69 49.77
C ASP A 859 -2.09 -42.88 50.48
N LEU A 860 -1.80 -44.09 50.01
CA LEU A 860 -2.34 -45.35 50.48
C LEU A 860 -1.24 -46.33 50.89
N HIS A 861 -0.25 -45.89 51.70
CA HIS A 861 0.43 -46.74 52.71
C HIS A 861 1.44 -45.96 53.60
N VAL A 862 0.97 -45.33 54.68
CA VAL A 862 1.83 -45.03 55.86
C VAL A 862 1.05 -45.32 57.16
N THR A 863 1.24 -46.53 57.72
CA THR A 863 0.66 -46.90 59.01
C THR A 863 1.57 -47.85 59.81
N LYS A 864 2.33 -47.26 60.76
CA LYS A 864 3.12 -47.93 61.83
C LYS A 864 4.39 -48.64 61.30
N ALA A 865 5.43 -48.89 62.11
CA ALA A 865 5.52 -48.88 63.59
C ALA A 865 6.70 -48.08 64.16
N HIS A 866 6.97 -48.24 65.47
CA HIS A 866 7.82 -47.36 66.28
C HIS A 866 9.34 -47.60 66.17
N GLY A 867 10.09 -46.52 66.40
CA GLY A 867 11.43 -46.53 67.00
C GLY A 867 11.51 -45.38 68.02
N ILE A 868 12.09 -45.64 69.19
CA ILE A 868 12.24 -44.64 70.27
C ILE A 868 13.71 -44.25 70.34
N ASP A 869 14.02 -42.94 70.33
CA ASP A 869 15.04 -42.41 71.25
C ASP A 869 14.92 -40.89 71.47
N LYS A 870 15.59 -40.37 72.50
CA LYS A 870 15.47 -38.98 72.98
C LYS A 870 16.67 -38.09 72.61
N ALA A 871 16.40 -36.85 72.21
CA ALA A 871 17.26 -35.70 72.51
C ALA A 871 16.48 -34.35 72.44
N GLU A 872 16.44 -33.63 73.56
CA GLU A 872 16.31 -32.16 73.64
C GLU A 872 17.75 -31.58 73.82
N PRO A 873 18.04 -30.25 73.73
CA PRO A 873 17.16 -29.07 73.68
C PRO A 873 17.46 -28.19 72.41
N THR A 874 17.07 -26.92 72.22
CA THR A 874 16.67 -25.83 73.15
C THR A 874 15.72 -24.82 72.49
N TYR A 875 14.91 -24.15 73.30
CA TYR A 875 13.91 -23.15 72.90
C TYR A 875 14.47 -21.73 72.74
N ASN A 876 13.71 -20.86 72.06
CA ASN A 876 13.15 -19.69 72.75
C ASN A 876 11.81 -19.22 72.14
N LEU A 877 10.93 -18.71 73.01
CA LEU A 877 9.57 -18.18 72.77
C LEU A 877 9.60 -16.63 72.67
N PRO A 878 8.48 -15.85 72.69
CA PRO A 878 7.03 -16.13 72.60
C PRO A 878 6.36 -15.45 71.35
N ALA A 879 5.13 -15.70 70.89
CA ALA A 879 3.83 -16.12 71.45
C ALA A 879 2.92 -14.99 72.02
N GLU A 880 1.65 -14.94 71.55
CA GLU A 880 0.37 -14.52 72.20
C GLU A 880 -0.66 -14.00 71.14
N ILE A 881 -2.00 -14.09 71.29
CA ILE A 881 -2.89 -15.16 71.83
C ILE A 881 -4.38 -14.90 71.40
N CYS A 882 -5.28 -15.91 71.48
CA CYS A 882 -6.75 -15.88 71.26
C CYS A 882 -7.29 -15.59 69.82
N LEU A 883 -8.27 -16.30 69.23
CA LEU A 883 -9.64 -16.76 69.61
C LEU A 883 -10.71 -15.64 69.50
N VAL A 884 -11.93 -15.86 68.97
CA VAL A 884 -12.93 -16.89 69.35
C VAL A 884 -13.85 -17.40 68.19
N SER A 885 -14.05 -18.73 68.16
CA SER A 885 -15.24 -19.55 67.79
C SER A 885 -16.35 -19.10 66.80
N SER A 886 -16.80 -20.05 65.97
CA SER A 886 -18.24 -20.34 65.79
C SER A 886 -18.49 -21.84 65.52
N ARG A 887 -19.49 -22.48 66.16
CA ARG A 887 -19.76 -23.94 66.01
C ARG A 887 -21.14 -24.46 66.48
N THR A 888 -22.12 -24.54 65.57
CA THR A 888 -23.35 -25.38 65.64
C THR A 888 -23.90 -25.46 64.22
N ILE A 889 -24.17 -26.61 63.56
CA ILE A 889 -24.77 -27.92 63.92
C ILE A 889 -26.28 -27.87 64.17
N ARG A 890 -27.07 -28.16 63.11
CA ARG A 890 -28.36 -28.91 63.07
C ARG A 890 -28.75 -29.11 61.59
N THR A 891 -28.64 -30.30 60.97
CA THR A 891 -29.49 -31.52 61.00
C THR A 891 -30.44 -31.69 59.80
N SER A 892 -29.97 -32.46 58.79
CA SER A 892 -30.65 -33.58 58.11
C SER A 892 -31.86 -33.40 57.16
N ARG A 893 -31.84 -34.21 56.07
CA ARG A 893 -32.93 -34.65 55.15
C ARG A 893 -33.48 -33.59 54.15
N SER A 894 -33.92 -33.93 52.92
CA SER A 894 -33.76 -35.17 52.12
C SER A 894 -34.25 -35.05 50.65
N GLN A 895 -33.68 -35.87 49.76
CA GLN A 895 -34.27 -36.43 48.51
C GLN A 895 -34.42 -35.61 47.21
N SER A 896 -34.55 -36.39 46.12
CA SER A 896 -35.02 -36.10 44.74
C SER A 896 -34.27 -35.12 43.83
N ARG A 897 -33.77 -35.65 42.70
CA ARG A 897 -33.71 -34.95 41.40
C ARG A 897 -35.14 -34.78 40.87
N THR A 898 -35.41 -33.79 40.02
CA THR A 898 -35.59 -33.94 38.54
C THR A 898 -35.44 -32.53 37.92
N GLU A 899 -35.96 -32.26 36.73
CA GLU A 899 -35.58 -31.15 35.85
C GLU A 899 -36.53 -29.93 35.89
N GLN A 900 -36.22 -28.96 35.04
CA GLN A 900 -36.99 -27.77 34.63
C GLN A 900 -36.78 -26.45 35.41
N SER A 901 -36.68 -25.38 34.61
CA SER A 901 -36.76 -23.97 34.98
C SER A 901 -38.23 -23.51 35.00
N PRO A 902 -38.60 -22.31 35.50
CA PRO A 902 -38.38 -21.06 34.75
C PRO A 902 -38.14 -19.80 35.64
N LEU A 903 -38.26 -18.61 35.03
CA LEU A 903 -37.99 -17.30 35.64
C LEU A 903 -39.19 -16.69 36.40
N SER A 904 -38.88 -15.95 37.47
CA SER A 904 -39.39 -14.60 37.74
C SER A 904 -38.41 -13.93 38.74
N LYS A 905 -37.81 -12.77 38.45
CA LYS A 905 -38.37 -11.41 38.32
C LYS A 905 -39.16 -10.94 39.56
N GLU A 906 -38.54 -10.06 40.33
CA GLU A 906 -39.19 -8.81 40.71
C GLU A 906 -38.14 -7.68 40.78
N VAL A 907 -38.57 -6.42 40.77
CA VAL A 907 -37.72 -5.23 40.65
C VAL A 907 -38.04 -4.28 41.79
N TYR A 908 -37.02 -3.73 42.44
CA TYR A 908 -37.14 -2.46 43.14
C TYR A 908 -35.97 -1.53 42.79
N VAL A 909 -36.32 -0.26 42.57
CA VAL A 909 -35.41 0.86 42.43
C VAL A 909 -35.34 1.55 43.79
N ILE A 910 -34.13 1.86 44.26
CA ILE A 910 -33.89 2.90 45.27
C ILE A 910 -32.69 3.71 44.77
N GLU A 911 -32.77 5.03 44.93
CA GLU A 911 -31.73 6.01 44.60
C GLU A 911 -30.63 6.00 45.68
N ASP A 912 -29.55 6.76 45.49
CA ASP A 912 -28.90 7.44 46.62
C ASP A 912 -28.06 8.62 46.11
N ASP A 913 -28.28 9.78 46.71
CA ASP A 913 -27.77 11.08 46.25
C ASP A 913 -27.02 11.77 47.40
N ALA A 914 -25.75 12.12 47.15
CA ALA A 914 -24.97 13.18 47.80
C ALA A 914 -24.79 13.24 49.35
N VAL A 915 -23.94 14.21 49.78
CA VAL A 915 -23.72 14.72 51.16
C VAL A 915 -23.14 13.69 52.19
N THR A 916 -22.33 14.00 53.20
CA THR A 916 -21.85 15.23 53.88
C THR A 916 -20.39 14.94 54.37
N ALA A 917 -19.41 15.86 54.36
CA ALA A 917 -19.02 16.80 55.45
C ALA A 917 -19.38 16.37 56.90
N LEU A 918 -18.68 16.73 57.99
CA LEU A 918 -17.58 17.68 58.24
C LEU A 918 -16.78 17.21 59.49
N GLU A 919 -15.77 18.00 59.88
CA GLU A 919 -15.19 18.18 61.24
C GLU A 919 -13.82 17.54 61.54
N LYS A 920 -12.90 18.17 62.29
CA LYS A 920 -12.62 19.61 62.57
C LYS A 920 -11.24 19.71 63.24
N ALA A 921 -10.45 20.73 62.92
CA ALA A 921 -9.36 21.22 63.79
C ALA A 921 -8.92 22.60 63.30
N ASP A 922 -9.13 23.64 64.13
CA ASP A 922 -8.73 25.01 63.80
C ASP A 922 -7.22 25.24 64.01
N ASN A 923 -6.65 26.10 63.18
CA ASN A 923 -5.73 27.11 63.70
C ASN A 923 -5.68 28.34 62.78
N VAL A 924 -5.85 29.53 63.37
CA VAL A 924 -5.96 30.80 62.64
C VAL A 924 -4.79 31.70 63.02
N GLN A 925 -3.99 32.10 62.04
CA GLN A 925 -3.30 33.39 62.04
C GLN A 925 -2.97 33.82 60.61
N GLY A 926 -3.18 35.09 60.29
CA GLY A 926 -2.90 35.61 58.96
C GLY A 926 -2.76 37.13 58.90
N THR A 927 -1.69 37.60 58.26
CA THR A 927 -1.42 38.96 57.78
C THR A 927 -0.36 38.83 56.68
N ARG A 928 -0.61 39.18 55.41
CA ARG A 928 -0.78 40.51 54.78
C ARG A 928 0.54 41.32 54.65
N LYS A 929 0.73 41.93 53.45
CA LYS A 929 1.78 42.92 53.03
C LYS A 929 3.17 42.33 52.71
N PHE A 930 4.02 42.90 51.84
CA PHE A 930 3.86 43.71 50.60
C PHE A 930 5.24 43.84 49.89
N ASN A 931 5.24 44.07 48.57
CA ASN A 931 6.24 44.83 47.75
C ASN A 931 7.77 44.53 47.75
N ASN A 932 8.24 44.25 46.52
CA ASN A 932 9.31 44.96 45.77
C ASN A 932 10.83 44.68 45.93
N LEU A 933 11.48 44.85 44.75
CA LEU A 933 12.87 45.25 44.43
C LEU A 933 14.06 44.28 44.60
N ALA A 934 14.36 43.59 43.50
CA ALA A 934 15.61 43.64 42.72
C ALA A 934 16.98 43.85 43.42
N SER A 935 17.82 42.81 43.33
CA SER A 935 19.30 42.84 43.28
C SER A 935 19.81 41.44 42.90
N LEU A 936 20.97 41.18 42.27
CA LEU A 936 21.91 41.94 41.44
C LEU A 936 22.85 40.89 40.78
N GLU A 937 23.32 41.17 39.56
CA GLU A 937 24.61 40.70 38.97
C GLU A 937 24.95 39.21 38.77
N VAL A 938 25.82 38.99 37.78
CA VAL A 938 26.48 37.72 37.40
C VAL A 938 27.97 38.01 37.26
N PRO A 939 28.85 37.09 37.66
CA PRO A 939 30.18 37.01 37.06
C PRO A 939 30.57 35.58 36.59
N SER A 940 31.56 35.36 35.71
CA SER A 940 32.18 36.18 34.63
C SER A 940 33.44 35.45 34.13
N PHE A 941 33.53 35.09 32.83
CA PHE A 941 34.78 34.98 32.01
C PHE A 941 35.86 33.93 32.44
N ASP A 942 36.94 33.59 31.71
CA ASP A 942 37.26 33.36 30.26
C ASP A 942 38.67 32.68 30.21
N LEU A 943 39.37 32.33 29.12
CA LEU A 943 39.28 32.44 27.63
C LEU A 943 39.90 31.14 27.03
N LEU A 944 39.99 30.87 25.72
CA LEU A 944 41.07 31.28 24.78
C LEU A 944 40.74 30.68 23.38
N SER A 945 40.51 31.49 22.34
CA SER A 945 41.44 31.89 21.23
C SER A 945 41.77 30.81 20.18
N GLU A 946 41.77 31.00 18.85
CA GLU A 946 41.41 32.10 17.89
C GLU A 946 41.01 31.41 16.54
N GLU A 947 40.76 31.94 15.34
CA GLU A 947 40.90 33.24 14.59
C GLU A 947 39.47 33.67 14.07
N GLU A 948 39.11 34.78 13.40
CA GLU A 948 39.69 35.72 12.39
C GLU A 948 39.98 35.12 10.98
N TYR A 949 39.83 35.76 9.80
CA TYR A 949 39.29 37.07 9.33
C TYR A 949 38.25 36.84 8.20
N GLY A 950 37.38 37.75 7.73
CA GLY A 950 37.03 39.16 8.03
C GLY A 950 35.96 39.63 7.00
N ASP A 951 34.85 40.30 7.38
CA ASP A 951 34.63 41.77 7.49
C ASP A 951 34.55 42.50 6.11
N MET A 952 33.74 43.53 5.78
CA MET A 952 32.92 44.54 6.52
C MET A 952 31.51 44.72 5.89
N GLN A 953 30.42 45.11 6.60
CA GLN A 953 29.92 46.48 6.94
C GLN A 953 29.81 47.47 5.75
N ALA A 954 28.87 48.43 5.66
CA ALA A 954 27.81 48.94 6.56
C ALA A 954 26.50 49.18 5.72
N ALA A 955 25.49 50.05 5.97
CA ALA A 955 25.22 51.16 6.91
C ALA A 955 23.68 51.37 7.09
N ALA A 956 23.21 52.58 7.48
CA ALA A 956 21.79 52.90 7.74
C ALA A 956 21.30 54.21 7.07
N SER A 957 19.98 54.36 6.86
CA SER A 957 19.17 55.57 7.14
C SER A 957 17.77 55.52 6.48
N THR A 958 16.79 56.23 7.07
CA THR A 958 15.43 56.43 6.55
C THR A 958 15.13 57.92 6.34
N PRO A 959 14.33 58.25 5.31
CA PRO A 959 13.50 59.46 5.35
C PRO A 959 12.04 59.23 4.90
N GLU A 960 11.11 59.68 5.73
CA GLU A 960 9.86 60.31 5.27
C GLU A 960 10.14 61.80 4.95
N PRO A 961 9.27 62.59 4.27
CA PRO A 961 7.81 62.40 4.11
C PRO A 961 7.25 62.72 2.70
N ALA A 962 5.91 62.67 2.57
CA ALA A 962 5.04 63.71 1.96
C ALA A 962 3.76 63.13 1.34
N GLU A 963 2.62 63.80 1.56
CA GLU A 963 1.32 63.48 0.95
C GLU A 963 1.19 64.09 -0.45
N ALA A 964 0.44 63.41 -1.35
CA ALA A 964 0.00 63.97 -2.63
C ALA A 964 -1.32 63.32 -3.07
N GLU A 965 -2.21 64.10 -3.72
CA GLU A 965 -3.61 63.74 -3.93
C GLU A 965 -3.87 62.76 -5.10
N CYS A 966 -5.10 62.24 -5.15
CA CYS A 966 -5.53 61.21 -6.09
C CYS A 966 -5.82 61.77 -7.50
N ILE A 967 -5.27 61.13 -8.54
CA ILE A 967 -5.71 61.30 -9.94
C ILE A 967 -5.91 59.92 -10.58
N SER A 968 -7.09 59.67 -11.13
CA SER A 968 -7.43 58.41 -11.82
C SER A 968 -6.78 58.33 -13.20
N ALA A 969 -5.85 57.39 -13.40
CA ALA A 969 -5.18 57.16 -14.68
C ALA A 969 -5.86 56.04 -15.50
N THR A 970 -6.14 56.30 -16.78
CA THR A 970 -6.64 55.30 -17.74
C THR A 970 -5.49 54.60 -18.46
N SER A 971 -5.75 53.42 -19.04
CA SER A 971 -4.74 52.47 -19.54
C SER A 971 -3.70 53.03 -20.52
N ASN A 972 -4.04 54.08 -21.28
CA ASN A 972 -3.14 54.65 -22.28
C ASN A 972 -1.97 55.46 -21.69
N THR A 973 -2.10 56.06 -20.50
CA THR A 973 -1.03 56.93 -19.95
C THR A 973 0.16 56.16 -19.41
N ILE A 974 -0.02 54.88 -19.06
CA ILE A 974 1.03 54.02 -18.49
C ILE A 974 2.12 53.72 -19.54
N PHE A 975 1.72 53.42 -20.77
CA PHE A 975 2.67 53.07 -21.84
C PHE A 975 3.54 54.25 -22.27
N ASP A 976 3.01 55.47 -22.29
CA ASP A 976 3.81 56.65 -22.59
C ASP A 976 4.73 57.08 -21.43
N HIS A 977 4.38 56.80 -20.17
CA HIS A 977 5.31 56.97 -19.05
C HIS A 977 6.50 56.01 -19.15
N ILE A 978 6.26 54.74 -19.53
CA ILE A 978 7.31 53.75 -19.79
C ILE A 978 8.19 54.18 -20.98
N ARG A 979 7.57 54.59 -22.10
CA ARG A 979 8.26 55.09 -23.32
C ARG A 979 9.05 56.38 -23.09
N LYS A 980 8.70 57.17 -22.07
CA LYS A 980 9.47 58.36 -21.66
C LYS A 980 10.68 57.98 -20.79
N LYS A 981 10.50 57.11 -19.79
CA LYS A 981 11.63 56.62 -18.95
C LYS A 981 12.66 55.77 -19.72
N SER A 982 12.30 55.16 -20.86
CA SER A 982 13.25 54.40 -21.69
C SER A 982 14.20 55.26 -22.53
N LYS A 983 14.29 56.58 -22.30
CA LYS A 983 15.19 57.50 -23.03
C LYS A 983 16.37 58.03 -22.21
N ASP A 984 16.28 57.97 -20.88
CA ASP A 984 17.22 58.64 -19.97
C ASP A 984 18.15 57.64 -19.25
N PHE A 985 18.72 56.69 -19.99
CA PHE A 985 19.77 55.77 -19.49
C PHE A 985 21.11 56.07 -20.19
N PRO A 986 22.21 56.29 -19.44
CA PRO A 986 23.50 56.67 -20.03
C PRO A 986 24.26 55.46 -20.59
N THR A 987 24.79 55.62 -21.81
CA THR A 987 25.65 54.64 -22.47
C THR A 987 27.09 54.74 -21.99
N LEU A 988 27.71 53.64 -21.55
CA LEU A 988 29.16 53.58 -21.31
C LEU A 988 29.83 52.35 -21.96
N VAL A 989 30.54 52.65 -23.05
CA VAL A 989 31.81 52.05 -23.51
C VAL A 989 31.97 50.52 -23.43
N LEU A 990 31.79 49.87 -24.59
CA LEU A 990 32.62 48.73 -24.98
C LEU A 990 33.84 49.22 -25.77
N SER A 991 34.99 48.55 -25.62
CA SER A 991 36.22 48.88 -26.33
C SER A 991 36.21 48.40 -27.79
N LYS A 992 36.88 49.16 -28.65
CA LYS A 992 37.17 48.86 -30.08
C LYS A 992 37.96 47.53 -30.21
N SER A 993 38.03 46.84 -31.35
CA SER A 993 38.07 47.39 -32.73
C SER A 993 37.81 46.39 -33.87
N MET A 994 37.27 46.90 -34.99
CA MET A 994 37.26 46.36 -36.38
C MET A 994 36.40 45.08 -36.60
N ASP A 995 35.36 45.07 -37.44
CA ASP A 995 35.23 45.29 -38.92
C ASP A 995 35.58 44.03 -39.74
N SER A 996 34.82 43.61 -40.78
CA SER A 996 33.55 44.12 -41.35
C SER A 996 32.83 43.12 -42.30
N SER A 997 31.59 43.47 -42.69
CA SER A 997 30.91 43.16 -43.99
C SER A 997 30.39 41.76 -44.38
N TYR A 998 29.06 41.71 -44.60
CA TYR A 998 28.28 41.02 -45.66
C TYR A 998 28.09 39.48 -45.76
N GLU A 999 26.88 39.13 -46.24
CA GLU A 999 26.40 37.80 -46.68
C GLU A 999 26.82 37.47 -48.13
N PRO A 1000 26.42 36.32 -48.73
CA PRO A 1000 26.46 34.91 -48.28
C PRO A 1000 27.17 33.99 -49.33
N LEU A 1001 27.24 32.67 -49.09
CA LEU A 1001 27.05 31.54 -50.07
C LEU A 1001 27.89 30.25 -49.79
N ILE A 1002 27.17 29.13 -49.63
CA ILE A 1002 27.29 27.85 -50.39
C ILE A 1002 28.68 27.20 -50.69
N LEU A 1003 28.79 25.90 -50.31
CA LEU A 1003 29.61 24.77 -50.85
C LEU A 1003 31.08 24.46 -50.39
N LYS A 1004 31.20 23.23 -49.84
CA LYS A 1004 32.21 22.17 -50.08
C LYS A 1004 33.69 22.28 -49.60
N LYS A 1005 34.00 21.31 -48.71
CA LYS A 1005 35.09 20.31 -48.75
C LYS A 1005 36.54 20.66 -48.31
N MET A 1006 36.95 19.87 -47.30
CA MET A 1006 38.20 19.09 -47.21
C MET A 1006 39.56 19.73 -46.83
N LYS A 1007 40.11 19.13 -45.76
CA LYS A 1007 41.50 18.64 -45.58
C LYS A 1007 42.64 19.60 -45.16
N THR A 1008 43.23 19.25 -44.00
CA THR A 1008 44.68 19.06 -43.70
C THR A 1008 45.71 20.15 -44.08
N SER A 1009 46.77 20.44 -43.30
CA SER A 1009 47.19 20.02 -41.95
C SER A 1009 48.59 20.58 -41.65
N ARG A 1010 48.96 20.75 -40.37
CA ARG A 1010 50.37 20.74 -39.86
C ARG A 1010 51.26 21.92 -40.33
N ASP A 1011 52.35 22.30 -39.67
CA ASP A 1011 52.93 21.92 -38.36
C ASP A 1011 53.89 23.05 -37.89
N GLN A 1012 54.50 22.90 -36.69
CA GLN A 1012 55.81 23.46 -36.28
C GLN A 1012 55.92 25.00 -36.09
N PHE A 1013 56.79 25.57 -35.24
CA PHE A 1013 57.66 25.12 -34.12
C PHE A 1013 57.47 26.15 -32.96
N GLY A 1014 57.85 25.95 -31.69
CA GLY A 1014 58.50 24.84 -30.98
C GLY A 1014 59.42 25.35 -29.84
N VAL A 1015 59.85 24.45 -28.93
CA VAL A 1015 61.21 24.42 -28.28
C VAL A 1015 61.56 25.57 -27.28
N GLU A 1016 62.09 25.39 -26.06
CA GLU A 1016 62.41 24.25 -25.15
C GLU A 1016 62.76 24.84 -23.73
N GLN A 1017 63.07 24.14 -22.62
CA GLN A 1017 63.16 22.70 -22.30
C GLN A 1017 62.38 22.42 -20.97
N SER A 1018 62.83 21.94 -19.79
CA SER A 1018 64.04 21.28 -19.20
C SER A 1018 63.65 20.67 -17.82
N SER A 1019 64.47 19.84 -17.15
CA SER A 1019 64.90 18.47 -17.47
C SER A 1019 65.67 17.85 -16.28
N LEU A 1020 65.35 16.61 -15.85
CA LEU A 1020 66.16 15.85 -14.87
C LEU A 1020 65.99 14.31 -15.02
N HIS A 1021 67.02 13.54 -14.66
CA HIS A 1021 67.24 12.14 -15.06
C HIS A 1021 68.03 11.31 -14.02
N THR A 1022 67.98 9.97 -14.11
CA THR A 1022 69.09 8.97 -14.01
C THR A 1022 68.51 7.53 -13.94
N GLY A 1023 69.07 6.43 -14.48
CA GLY A 1023 70.18 6.19 -15.46
C GLY A 1023 69.67 5.57 -16.77
N GLY A 1024 70.24 4.53 -17.43
CA GLY A 1024 71.44 3.68 -17.20
C GLY A 1024 71.18 2.17 -17.51
N VAL A 1025 72.12 1.24 -17.86
CA VAL A 1025 73.57 1.30 -18.22
C VAL A 1025 74.01 0.01 -19.01
N THR A 1026 74.46 0.09 -20.28
CA THR A 1026 75.38 -0.86 -21.03
C THR A 1026 74.97 -2.34 -21.34
N PRO A 1027 75.66 -3.12 -22.23
CA PRO A 1027 76.12 -2.84 -23.63
C PRO A 1027 76.07 -4.04 -24.66
N MET A 1028 76.56 -3.80 -25.89
CA MET A 1028 77.11 -4.73 -26.95
C MET A 1028 76.20 -5.39 -28.03
N ASP A 1029 76.52 -5.02 -29.29
CA ASP A 1029 76.71 -5.78 -30.55
C ASP A 1029 75.66 -6.72 -31.19
N SER A 1030 75.12 -6.33 -32.38
CA SER A 1030 75.54 -6.82 -33.73
C SER A 1030 74.44 -6.81 -34.83
N GLU A 1031 74.87 -6.59 -36.09
CA GLU A 1031 74.13 -6.69 -37.37
C GLU A 1031 74.07 -8.17 -37.91
N PRO A 1032 73.55 -8.55 -39.12
CA PRO A 1032 73.07 -7.75 -40.27
C PRO A 1032 71.86 -8.26 -41.12
N ALA A 1033 71.53 -7.44 -42.14
CA ALA A 1033 71.16 -7.81 -43.52
C ALA A 1033 69.70 -8.08 -44.00
N GLU A 1034 69.53 -7.67 -45.27
CA GLU A 1034 68.52 -7.98 -46.32
C GLU A 1034 68.43 -9.51 -46.69
N PRO A 1035 67.52 -10.03 -47.59
CA PRO A 1035 66.86 -9.34 -48.72
C PRO A 1035 65.41 -9.73 -49.17
N ARG A 1036 64.85 -8.87 -50.06
CA ARG A 1036 64.03 -9.12 -51.28
C ARG A 1036 63.11 -10.36 -51.38
N VAL A 1037 61.88 -10.16 -51.91
CA VAL A 1037 61.37 -10.65 -53.22
C VAL A 1037 59.87 -10.28 -53.42
N SER A 1038 59.46 -10.06 -54.68
CA SER A 1038 58.09 -9.76 -55.18
C SER A 1038 57.66 -10.84 -56.20
N PRO A 1039 56.60 -10.76 -57.05
CA PRO A 1039 55.53 -9.75 -57.25
C PRO A 1039 54.13 -10.41 -57.43
N THR A 1040 53.28 -9.81 -58.29
CA THR A 1040 52.02 -10.32 -58.93
C THR A 1040 50.72 -9.78 -58.29
N ASN A 1041 49.63 -9.40 -58.98
CA ASN A 1041 49.31 -8.72 -60.27
C ASN A 1041 47.77 -8.48 -60.26
N MET A 1042 47.09 -7.57 -60.98
CA MET A 1042 47.38 -6.37 -61.82
C MET A 1042 46.11 -5.47 -61.72
N LEU A 1043 46.19 -4.13 -61.71
CA LEU A 1043 46.11 -3.26 -62.90
C LEU A 1043 45.05 -3.66 -63.95
N PHE A 1044 43.98 -2.87 -64.13
CA PHE A 1044 43.93 -1.91 -65.25
C PHE A 1044 42.82 -0.85 -65.11
N THR A 1045 42.91 0.21 -65.92
CA THR A 1045 41.91 1.27 -66.08
C THR A 1045 41.00 1.02 -67.30
N GLY A 1046 39.77 1.56 -67.35
CA GLY A 1046 38.92 1.32 -68.52
C GLY A 1046 37.53 1.99 -68.55
N LYS A 1047 37.49 3.19 -69.14
CA LYS A 1047 36.37 3.90 -69.82
C LYS A 1047 34.99 3.20 -69.97
N ARG A 1048 33.95 4.03 -69.75
CA ARG A 1048 32.75 4.28 -70.61
C ARG A 1048 32.25 3.12 -71.52
N ASN A 1049 30.97 2.77 -71.41
CA ASN A 1049 29.96 3.18 -72.40
C ASN A 1049 28.51 2.79 -72.02
N SER A 1050 27.58 3.67 -72.39
CA SER A 1050 26.14 3.44 -72.60
C SER A 1050 25.91 2.95 -74.06
N PRO A 1051 24.69 2.61 -74.56
CA PRO A 1051 23.36 2.85 -73.99
C PRO A 1051 22.33 1.70 -74.15
N SER A 1052 21.05 2.04 -73.94
CA SER A 1052 19.81 1.36 -74.37
C SER A 1052 19.68 1.28 -75.92
N GLU A 1053 18.72 0.60 -76.59
CA GLU A 1053 17.24 0.59 -76.41
C GLU A 1053 16.48 -0.62 -77.02
N LYS A 1054 15.26 -0.87 -76.50
CA LYS A 1054 13.95 -1.21 -77.13
C LYS A 1054 13.85 -2.13 -78.39
N LYS A 1055 12.89 -3.07 -78.33
CA LYS A 1055 11.84 -3.35 -79.36
C LYS A 1055 10.53 -3.76 -78.63
N ILE A 1056 9.42 -3.03 -78.78
CA ILE A 1056 8.29 -3.13 -79.77
C ILE A 1056 7.19 -4.16 -79.39
N MET A 1057 5.94 -3.64 -79.25
CA MET A 1057 4.56 -4.15 -79.55
C MET A 1057 4.27 -5.68 -79.66
N THR A 1058 3.07 -6.24 -79.36
CA THR A 1058 1.69 -5.70 -79.17
C THR A 1058 0.77 -6.64 -78.31
N THR A 1059 -0.46 -6.18 -78.05
CA THR A 1059 -1.67 -6.83 -77.45
C THR A 1059 -2.35 -7.92 -78.31
N PRO A 1060 -3.48 -8.59 -77.91
CA PRO A 1060 -3.98 -9.04 -76.57
C PRO A 1060 -4.58 -10.49 -76.58
N GLY A 1061 -5.20 -10.95 -75.47
CA GLY A 1061 -6.53 -11.63 -75.55
C GLY A 1061 -6.78 -12.99 -74.86
N GLU A 1062 -7.92 -13.03 -74.15
CA GLU A 1062 -8.85 -14.18 -73.95
C GLU A 1062 -8.48 -15.40 -73.06
N SER A 1063 -9.40 -16.39 -73.00
CA SER A 1063 -9.66 -17.37 -71.91
C SER A 1063 -10.26 -18.68 -72.52
N PRO A 1064 -10.88 -19.69 -71.82
CA PRO A 1064 -11.15 -19.93 -70.38
C PRO A 1064 -11.01 -21.40 -69.88
N LEU A 1065 -11.47 -21.69 -68.63
CA LEU A 1065 -12.10 -22.94 -68.12
C LEU A 1065 -11.42 -24.33 -68.24
N ARG A 1066 -11.12 -25.01 -67.10
CA ARG A 1066 -11.93 -26.14 -66.51
C ARG A 1066 -11.26 -26.95 -65.35
N PHE A 1067 -12.06 -27.17 -64.28
CA PHE A 1067 -12.31 -28.41 -63.49
C PHE A 1067 -11.23 -29.41 -62.99
N SER A 1068 -11.37 -29.76 -61.69
CA SER A 1068 -11.15 -31.09 -61.02
C SER A 1068 -9.74 -31.74 -61.05
N GLY A 1069 -9.38 -32.70 -60.18
CA GLY A 1069 -10.08 -33.35 -59.05
C GLY A 1069 -9.19 -34.45 -58.43
N GLU A 1070 -9.57 -34.99 -57.26
CA GLU A 1070 -8.76 -35.95 -56.46
C GLU A 1070 -8.81 -37.41 -56.97
N ASN A 1071 -7.87 -38.26 -56.51
CA ASN A 1071 -8.03 -39.73 -56.42
C ASN A 1071 -6.97 -40.38 -55.49
N ASP A 1072 -7.37 -41.45 -54.80
CA ASP A 1072 -6.59 -42.23 -53.81
C ASP A 1072 -5.83 -43.45 -54.41
N SER A 1073 -4.94 -44.10 -53.65
CA SER A 1073 -4.85 -45.59 -53.47
C SER A 1073 -3.60 -46.09 -52.68
N PRO A 1074 -3.59 -47.33 -52.12
CA PRO A 1074 -2.75 -47.69 -50.94
C PRO A 1074 -2.02 -49.07 -50.96
N LEU A 1075 -1.55 -49.55 -49.78
CA LEU A 1075 -1.12 -50.95 -49.42
C LEU A 1075 0.26 -51.43 -49.97
N GLU A 1076 1.02 -52.44 -49.46
CA GLU A 1076 1.11 -53.18 -48.17
C GLU A 1076 2.45 -53.99 -48.04
N LYS A 1077 2.88 -54.38 -46.81
CA LYS A 1077 3.74 -55.58 -46.45
C LYS A 1077 5.19 -55.63 -47.04
N SER A 1078 6.17 -56.48 -46.65
CA SER A 1078 6.35 -57.52 -45.59
C SER A 1078 7.86 -57.79 -45.22
N LYS A 1079 8.10 -58.67 -44.23
CA LYS A 1079 9.39 -59.13 -43.61
C LYS A 1079 10.42 -59.80 -44.56
N ILE A 1080 11.70 -59.97 -44.12
CA ILE A 1080 12.46 -61.27 -44.00
C ILE A 1080 13.90 -61.15 -43.38
N LEU A 1081 14.51 -62.31 -43.08
CA LEU A 1081 15.54 -62.78 -42.11
C LEU A 1081 17.06 -62.37 -42.19
N ILE A 1082 17.69 -62.34 -40.99
CA ILE A 1082 18.94 -63.02 -40.49
C ILE A 1082 20.33 -62.86 -41.17
N ASN A 1083 21.36 -62.49 -40.37
CA ASN A 1083 22.67 -63.21 -40.24
C ASN A 1083 23.56 -62.70 -39.08
N ALA A 1084 24.59 -63.47 -38.67
CA ALA A 1084 25.66 -63.17 -37.70
C ALA A 1084 26.96 -63.92 -38.09
N PRO A 1085 28.21 -63.50 -37.70
CA PRO A 1085 28.79 -63.86 -36.38
C PRO A 1085 29.94 -62.93 -35.82
N ALA A 1086 30.41 -63.26 -34.59
CA ALA A 1086 31.81 -63.34 -34.02
C ALA A 1086 33.00 -62.46 -34.54
N GLU A 1087 34.09 -62.14 -33.79
CA GLU A 1087 34.51 -62.22 -32.36
C GLU A 1087 35.87 -61.49 -32.08
N ASN A 1088 36.21 -61.24 -30.79
CA ASN A 1088 37.58 -61.16 -30.17
C ASN A 1088 38.61 -60.04 -30.54
N SER A 1089 39.53 -59.57 -29.67
CA SER A 1089 39.74 -59.76 -28.20
C SER A 1089 40.78 -58.79 -27.55
N HIS A 1090 40.88 -58.82 -26.19
CA HIS A 1090 42.08 -58.63 -25.33
C HIS A 1090 42.77 -57.25 -25.08
N LEU A 1091 42.68 -56.71 -23.83
CA LEU A 1091 43.76 -56.60 -22.79
C LEU A 1091 43.47 -55.61 -21.61
N GLN A 1092 43.65 -56.06 -20.36
CA GLN A 1092 44.14 -55.35 -19.11
C GLN A 1092 43.51 -54.00 -18.63
N LEU A 1093 43.50 -53.58 -17.34
CA LEU A 1093 43.91 -54.14 -16.03
C LEU A 1093 43.20 -53.40 -14.85
N ALA A 1094 42.87 -54.11 -13.76
CA ALA A 1094 42.78 -53.66 -12.34
C ALA A 1094 41.82 -52.50 -11.88
N ALA A 1095 41.29 -52.45 -10.63
CA ALA A 1095 41.08 -53.49 -9.60
C ALA A 1095 40.23 -52.99 -8.38
N LYS A 1096 39.40 -53.88 -7.79
CA LYS A 1096 38.86 -53.85 -6.38
C LYS A 1096 37.89 -52.68 -6.02
N ARG A 1097 36.99 -52.75 -5.02
CA ARG A 1097 36.30 -53.78 -4.19
C ARG A 1097 35.08 -53.06 -3.56
N GLY A 1098 33.93 -53.65 -3.25
CA GLY A 1098 33.46 -55.02 -3.48
C GLY A 1098 31.96 -55.15 -3.16
N SER A 1099 31.33 -56.20 -3.69
CA SER A 1099 29.96 -56.69 -3.41
C SER A 1099 29.99 -57.62 -2.15
N PRO A 1100 28.94 -58.38 -1.73
CA PRO A 1100 27.68 -58.74 -2.42
C PRO A 1100 26.37 -58.76 -1.55
N SER A 1101 25.18 -58.53 -2.15
CA SER A 1101 24.11 -59.54 -2.47
C SER A 1101 23.07 -59.77 -1.34
N GLU A 1102 21.89 -60.39 -1.51
CA GLU A 1102 21.27 -61.24 -2.58
C GLU A 1102 19.90 -60.67 -3.07
N LYS A 1103 19.40 -60.95 -4.30
CA LYS A 1103 18.56 -62.10 -4.81
C LYS A 1103 17.39 -62.49 -3.87
N SER A 1104 16.20 -62.91 -4.30
CA SER A 1104 15.61 -63.39 -5.59
C SER A 1104 14.21 -62.74 -5.82
N LYS A 1105 13.49 -62.73 -6.98
CA LYS A 1105 13.32 -63.53 -8.23
C LYS A 1105 12.04 -64.42 -8.21
N MET A 1106 11.22 -64.33 -9.28
CA MET A 1106 9.98 -65.11 -9.60
C MET A 1106 8.73 -64.69 -8.78
N THR A 1107 7.49 -64.49 -9.31
CA THR A 1107 6.58 -65.24 -10.22
C THR A 1107 6.08 -66.56 -9.60
N THR A 1108 4.78 -66.93 -9.60
CA THR A 1108 3.80 -66.84 -10.71
C THR A 1108 2.31 -66.93 -10.25
N THR A 1109 1.40 -66.28 -11.00
CA THR A 1109 -0.02 -66.65 -11.35
C THR A 1109 -1.14 -67.02 -10.34
N LEU A 1110 -2.26 -66.28 -10.51
CA LEU A 1110 -3.66 -66.73 -10.73
C LEU A 1110 -4.63 -67.11 -9.57
N ASP A 1111 -5.83 -66.51 -9.74
CA ASP A 1111 -7.20 -67.04 -9.59
C ASP A 1111 -8.02 -67.04 -8.27
N GLU A 1112 -9.33 -66.90 -8.57
CA GLU A 1112 -10.59 -67.05 -7.84
C GLU A 1112 -11.00 -66.18 -6.63
N CYS A 1113 -12.16 -65.55 -6.82
CA CYS A 1113 -12.97 -64.82 -5.87
C CYS A 1113 -13.61 -65.73 -4.81
N SER A 1114 -13.75 -65.22 -3.58
CA SER A 1114 -15.04 -65.08 -2.84
C SER A 1114 -14.89 -65.24 -1.32
N LEU A 1115 -15.88 -64.71 -0.59
CA LEU A 1115 -16.11 -64.85 0.87
C LEU A 1115 -15.06 -64.16 1.78
N GLY A 1116 -15.44 -63.39 2.80
CA GLY A 1116 -16.77 -62.88 3.13
C GLY A 1116 -16.86 -62.34 4.57
N LEU A 1117 -17.55 -61.22 4.78
CA LEU A 1117 -18.03 -60.77 6.09
C LEU A 1117 -19.44 -60.19 5.93
N ALA A 1118 -20.32 -60.45 6.91
CA ALA A 1118 -21.76 -60.16 6.83
C ALA A 1118 -22.33 -59.74 8.21
N GLY A 1119 -23.47 -59.05 8.18
CA GLY A 1119 -24.12 -58.43 9.35
C GLY A 1119 -23.67 -56.97 9.55
N GLY A 1120 -24.52 -55.95 9.52
CA GLY A 1120 -26.00 -55.91 9.53
C GLY A 1120 -26.54 -55.90 10.97
N LYS A 1121 -27.50 -55.05 11.35
CA LYS A 1121 -28.51 -54.29 10.57
C LYS A 1121 -28.47 -52.78 10.98
N ASP A 1122 -29.25 -51.81 10.47
CA ASP A 1122 -30.71 -51.78 10.24
C ASP A 1122 -31.20 -50.86 9.10
N ARG A 1123 -32.49 -51.06 8.78
CA ARG A 1123 -33.37 -50.39 7.79
C ARG A 1123 -34.82 -50.64 8.25
N PRO A 1124 -35.82 -49.79 7.94
CA PRO A 1124 -36.39 -49.74 6.57
C PRO A 1124 -36.88 -48.33 6.12
N LEU A 1125 -36.94 -48.06 4.80
CA LEU A 1125 -38.16 -47.85 3.95
C LEU A 1125 -38.96 -46.55 4.25
N GLU A 1126 -39.58 -45.87 3.28
CA GLU A 1126 -40.27 -46.37 2.07
C GLU A 1126 -39.85 -45.74 0.73
N LYS A 1127 -40.52 -46.19 -0.35
CA LYS A 1127 -40.57 -45.59 -1.70
C LYS A 1127 -42.03 -45.46 -2.12
N SER A 1128 -42.35 -44.45 -2.93
CA SER A 1128 -43.54 -44.43 -3.80
C SER A 1128 -43.18 -43.89 -5.20
N ASN A 1129 -43.97 -44.25 -6.21
CA ASN A 1129 -43.73 -43.98 -7.65
C ASN A 1129 -44.95 -43.25 -8.27
N ILE A 1130 -44.92 -43.03 -9.60
CA ILE A 1130 -46.06 -42.69 -10.51
C ILE A 1130 -46.44 -41.19 -10.47
N LEU A 1131 -46.29 -40.33 -11.50
CA LEU A 1131 -46.04 -40.40 -12.96
C LEU A 1131 -47.26 -40.68 -13.86
N ILE A 1132 -47.69 -39.67 -14.66
CA ILE A 1132 -48.58 -39.67 -15.87
C ILE A 1132 -48.90 -38.18 -16.21
N ARG A 1133 -48.94 -37.64 -17.44
CA ARG A 1133 -48.87 -38.20 -18.82
C ARG A 1133 -48.24 -37.24 -19.87
N THR A 1134 -47.95 -37.81 -21.05
CA THR A 1134 -47.57 -37.26 -22.39
C THR A 1134 -48.77 -36.61 -23.13
N PRO A 1135 -48.70 -35.98 -24.37
CA PRO A 1135 -47.88 -36.23 -25.60
C PRO A 1135 -47.15 -34.99 -26.20
N VAL A 1136 -46.22 -35.01 -27.19
CA VAL A 1136 -45.97 -35.82 -28.44
C VAL A 1136 -46.90 -35.38 -29.60
N GLU A 1137 -46.51 -35.17 -30.88
CA GLU A 1137 -45.45 -35.77 -31.74
C GLU A 1137 -44.58 -34.75 -32.57
N ASN A 1138 -44.59 -34.81 -33.92
CA ASN A 1138 -43.58 -34.29 -34.89
C ASN A 1138 -44.27 -33.90 -36.25
N PRO A 1139 -43.70 -33.84 -37.50
CA PRO A 1139 -42.45 -34.38 -38.09
C PRO A 1139 -41.68 -33.43 -39.08
N PHE A 1140 -41.11 -33.98 -40.17
CA PHE A 1140 -40.27 -33.39 -41.25
C PHE A 1140 -41.04 -32.93 -42.51
N GLU A 1141 -40.41 -32.11 -43.37
CA GLU A 1141 -40.31 -32.45 -44.82
C GLU A 1141 -39.07 -31.87 -45.54
N LYS A 1142 -38.95 -32.06 -46.87
CA LYS A 1142 -37.74 -31.83 -47.70
C LYS A 1142 -37.94 -30.71 -48.73
N GLY A 1143 -36.82 -30.12 -49.18
CA GLY A 1143 -36.64 -29.76 -50.59
C GLY A 1143 -36.42 -28.28 -50.92
N THR A 1144 -35.36 -28.00 -51.67
CA THR A 1144 -35.27 -26.83 -52.55
C THR A 1144 -36.08 -27.06 -53.83
N PRO A 1145 -36.67 -26.02 -54.43
CA PRO A 1145 -36.08 -25.60 -55.70
C PRO A 1145 -36.03 -24.09 -55.96
N ALA A 1146 -34.87 -23.65 -56.47
CA ALA A 1146 -34.67 -22.81 -57.66
C ALA A 1146 -35.15 -21.32 -57.74
N GLU A 1147 -34.48 -20.65 -58.69
CA GLU A 1147 -34.90 -19.48 -59.48
C GLU A 1147 -34.76 -18.03 -58.91
N ASN A 1148 -33.74 -17.36 -59.45
CA ASN A 1148 -33.85 -16.14 -60.24
C ASN A 1148 -33.88 -14.72 -59.60
N SER A 1149 -32.69 -14.33 -59.11
CA SER A 1149 -31.82 -13.35 -59.82
C SER A 1149 -32.27 -11.84 -59.84
N PRO A 1150 -31.60 -10.90 -60.56
CA PRO A 1150 -30.76 -9.94 -59.83
C PRO A 1150 -30.85 -8.46 -60.29
N GLN A 1151 -30.10 -7.57 -59.62
CA GLN A 1151 -29.16 -6.56 -60.21
C GLN A 1151 -28.58 -5.67 -59.07
N PHE A 1152 -27.28 -5.43 -58.95
CA PHE A 1152 -26.35 -4.62 -59.77
C PHE A 1152 -26.46 -3.08 -59.62
N ALA A 1153 -25.81 -2.60 -58.55
CA ALA A 1153 -24.69 -1.63 -58.57
C ALA A 1153 -24.83 -0.22 -59.21
N ALA A 1154 -24.28 0.78 -58.50
CA ALA A 1154 -23.00 1.46 -58.84
C ALA A 1154 -22.98 2.99 -58.59
N LYS A 1155 -21.77 3.51 -58.29
CA LYS A 1155 -21.29 4.92 -58.37
C LYS A 1155 -21.92 5.89 -57.34
N ARG A 1156 -21.10 6.59 -56.53
CA ARG A 1156 -20.26 7.79 -56.84
C ARG A 1156 -21.15 8.98 -57.25
N ASP A 1157 -21.06 10.17 -56.64
CA ASP A 1157 -19.87 11.03 -56.56
C ASP A 1157 -19.85 11.96 -55.30
N SER A 1158 -18.83 12.81 -55.19
CA SER A 1158 -18.77 14.02 -54.34
C SER A 1158 -18.43 15.23 -55.23
N PRO A 1159 -18.81 16.48 -54.89
CA PRO A 1159 -17.89 17.31 -54.08
C PRO A 1159 -18.48 18.51 -53.27
N SER A 1160 -17.67 19.01 -52.33
CA SER A 1160 -17.33 20.43 -52.02
C SER A 1160 -18.35 21.57 -51.73
N GLU A 1161 -17.94 22.39 -50.73
CA GLU A 1161 -18.08 23.87 -50.58
C GLU A 1161 -19.27 24.54 -49.85
N LYS A 1162 -18.91 25.15 -48.69
CA LYS A 1162 -19.14 26.56 -48.27
C LYS A 1162 -20.46 27.27 -48.62
N ARG A 1163 -21.16 27.79 -47.59
CA ARG A 1163 -21.15 29.25 -47.22
C ARG A 1163 -21.93 29.57 -45.93
N LYS A 1164 -21.74 30.79 -45.42
CA LYS A 1164 -22.48 31.43 -44.32
C LYS A 1164 -23.82 31.97 -44.82
N PHE A 1165 -24.81 32.17 -43.94
CA PHE A 1165 -25.24 33.52 -43.51
C PHE A 1165 -26.22 33.48 -42.32
N SER A 1166 -26.49 34.64 -41.74
CA SER A 1166 -27.27 34.91 -40.52
C SER A 1166 -28.47 35.82 -40.83
N PHE A 1167 -29.52 35.84 -39.99
CA PHE A 1167 -30.31 37.02 -39.56
C PHE A 1167 -31.29 36.55 -38.43
N SER A 1168 -31.36 37.22 -37.25
CA SER A 1168 -32.36 38.23 -36.81
C SER A 1168 -33.83 37.80 -37.02
N SER A 1169 -34.83 38.03 -36.16
CA SER A 1169 -35.21 39.13 -35.22
C SER A 1169 -36.58 38.72 -34.58
N SER A 1170 -37.26 39.36 -33.61
CA SER A 1170 -37.04 40.49 -32.66
C SER A 1170 -38.13 40.50 -31.55
N LEU A 1171 -37.93 41.29 -30.49
CA LEU A 1171 -38.85 41.72 -29.40
C LEU A 1171 -40.25 42.21 -29.88
N PRO A 1172 -41.33 42.17 -29.05
CA PRO A 1172 -41.55 42.97 -27.81
C PRO A 1172 -42.32 42.26 -26.64
N CYS A 1173 -42.73 42.86 -25.52
CA CYS A 1173 -42.19 43.87 -24.56
C CYS A 1173 -43.14 43.96 -23.31
N PHE A 1174 -42.86 44.83 -22.31
CA PHE A 1174 -43.64 45.18 -21.08
C PHE A 1174 -43.63 44.12 -19.94
N GLN A 1175 -43.43 44.38 -18.62
CA GLN A 1175 -43.57 45.54 -17.69
C GLN A 1175 -45.01 45.94 -17.33
N ALA A 1176 -45.45 46.20 -16.09
CA ALA A 1176 -44.93 46.02 -14.72
C ALA A 1176 -46.18 45.83 -13.77
N GLU A 1177 -46.20 45.74 -12.42
CA GLU A 1177 -45.50 46.42 -11.32
C GLU A 1177 -45.59 45.68 -9.95
N GLN A 1178 -44.77 46.13 -8.99
CA GLN A 1178 -44.92 46.20 -7.52
C GLN A 1178 -45.96 45.32 -6.75
N CYS A 1179 -45.50 44.57 -5.73
CA CYS A 1179 -45.83 44.82 -4.30
C CYS A 1179 -44.92 44.01 -3.33
N THR A 1180 -45.09 44.14 -2.01
CA THR A 1180 -44.14 43.71 -0.97
C THR A 1180 -44.59 42.58 -0.04
N LYS A 1181 -43.61 41.79 0.46
CA LYS A 1181 -43.57 41.06 1.75
C LYS A 1181 -44.83 40.30 2.23
N GLN A 1182 -44.71 38.96 2.37
CA GLN A 1182 -44.80 38.34 3.70
C GLN A 1182 -44.15 36.94 3.76
N GLU A 1183 -44.02 36.41 4.98
CA GLU A 1183 -43.34 35.15 5.31
C GLU A 1183 -44.25 33.93 5.14
N VAL A 1184 -43.69 32.77 4.80
CA VAL A 1184 -44.35 31.47 5.01
C VAL A 1184 -43.39 30.54 5.75
N ARG A 1185 -43.71 30.27 7.03
CA ARG A 1185 -43.09 29.20 7.82
C ARG A 1185 -43.65 27.87 7.35
N ALA A 1186 -42.81 26.93 6.92
CA ALA A 1186 -43.19 25.52 6.87
C ALA A 1186 -43.24 24.98 8.31
N ALA A 1187 -44.41 24.56 8.76
CA ALA A 1187 -44.62 24.14 10.14
C ALA A 1187 -44.24 22.67 10.37
N TYR A 1188 -43.75 22.36 11.58
CA TYR A 1188 -43.85 21.01 12.12
C TYR A 1188 -45.33 20.67 12.32
N GLN A 1189 -45.79 19.53 11.79
CA GLN A 1189 -47.02 18.89 12.28
C GLN A 1189 -46.67 17.86 13.35
N PRO A 1190 -47.30 17.88 14.54
CA PRO A 1190 -47.19 16.79 15.50
C PRO A 1190 -47.97 15.56 15.01
N PHE A 1191 -47.51 14.38 15.39
CA PHE A 1191 -48.07 13.09 14.97
C PHE A 1191 -49.42 12.83 15.66
N ASN A 1192 -50.51 12.67 14.89
CA ASN A 1192 -51.86 12.48 15.44
C ASN A 1192 -52.12 11.02 15.81
N ILE A 1193 -51.95 10.69 17.09
CA ILE A 1193 -52.10 9.33 17.63
C ILE A 1193 -53.54 8.79 17.47
N GLU A 1194 -54.57 9.63 17.49
CA GLU A 1194 -55.96 9.15 17.32
C GLU A 1194 -56.20 8.48 15.95
N GLU A 1195 -55.53 8.96 14.91
CA GLU A 1195 -55.75 8.49 13.53
C GLU A 1195 -55.13 7.11 13.34
N TYR A 1196 -53.94 6.91 13.90
CA TYR A 1196 -53.26 5.60 13.95
C TYR A 1196 -54.04 4.55 14.76
N VAL A 1197 -54.65 4.96 15.89
CA VAL A 1197 -55.52 4.08 16.69
C VAL A 1197 -56.80 3.69 15.94
N LYS A 1198 -57.38 4.60 15.13
CA LYS A 1198 -58.58 4.32 14.32
C LYS A 1198 -58.32 3.30 13.20
N ASP A 1199 -57.12 3.27 12.62
CA ASP A 1199 -56.74 2.27 11.61
C ASP A 1199 -56.46 0.88 12.22
N ILE A 1200 -55.87 0.79 13.41
CA ILE A 1200 -55.68 -0.48 14.13
C ILE A 1200 -57.04 -1.14 14.45
N LEU A 1201 -58.07 -0.34 14.71
CA LEU A 1201 -59.43 -0.80 14.99
C LEU A 1201 -60.25 -1.19 13.74
N ARG A 1202 -59.67 -1.12 12.53
CA ARG A 1202 -60.36 -1.35 11.25
C ARG A 1202 -59.84 -2.55 10.46
N LYS A 1203 -59.93 -3.76 11.04
CA LYS A 1203 -59.93 -5.02 10.27
C LYS A 1203 -61.06 -5.97 10.73
N PRO A 1204 -61.76 -6.64 9.81
CA PRO A 1204 -62.84 -7.58 10.15
C PRO A 1204 -62.29 -8.87 10.76
N LYS A 1205 -63.16 -9.56 11.52
CA LYS A 1205 -62.91 -10.92 12.01
C LYS A 1205 -63.15 -11.93 10.89
N ASP A 1206 -62.32 -12.96 10.81
CA ASP A 1206 -62.67 -14.25 10.21
C ASP A 1206 -61.81 -15.37 10.83
N SER A 1207 -62.35 -16.59 10.82
CA SER A 1207 -61.85 -17.82 11.48
C SER A 1207 -61.87 -17.83 13.02
N GLU A 1208 -62.24 -18.98 13.57
CA GLU A 1208 -62.49 -19.19 14.99
C GLU A 1208 -61.43 -20.12 15.62
N ASN A 1209 -60.87 -19.70 16.75
CA ASN A 1209 -60.63 -20.53 17.94
C ASN A 1209 -60.07 -19.62 19.03
N GLY A 1210 -60.68 -19.62 20.21
CA GLY A 1210 -60.24 -18.80 21.33
C GLY A 1210 -59.32 -19.56 22.28
N ASP A 1211 -58.35 -18.88 22.89
CA ASP A 1211 -58.47 -18.63 24.33
C ASP A 1211 -57.63 -17.45 24.86
N SER A 1212 -58.03 -16.90 26.01
CA SER A 1212 -57.25 -15.98 26.87
C SER A 1212 -56.73 -14.65 26.29
N PHE A 1213 -57.63 -13.69 26.05
CA PHE A 1213 -57.26 -12.27 25.83
C PHE A 1213 -56.96 -11.57 27.19
N LEU A 1214 -55.81 -11.84 27.81
CA LEU A 1214 -55.52 -11.37 29.18
C LEU A 1214 -54.03 -11.06 29.45
N ASN A 1215 -53.59 -9.85 29.06
CA ASN A 1215 -52.57 -9.05 29.79
C ASN A 1215 -52.21 -7.67 29.16
N CYS A 1216 -53.00 -7.13 28.23
CA CYS A 1216 -52.80 -5.77 27.69
C CYS A 1216 -53.15 -4.66 28.70
N ARG A 1217 -52.38 -4.52 29.78
CA ARG A 1217 -52.57 -3.47 30.81
C ARG A 1217 -51.29 -2.76 31.29
N SER A 1218 -50.10 -3.17 30.82
CA SER A 1218 -48.81 -2.56 31.18
C SER A 1218 -48.25 -1.56 30.16
N VAL A 1219 -48.81 -1.51 28.94
CA VAL A 1219 -48.29 -0.65 27.85
C VAL A 1219 -48.63 0.84 28.03
N PHE A 1220 -49.63 1.16 28.86
CA PHE A 1220 -50.09 2.53 29.14
C PHE A 1220 -49.55 3.13 30.45
N SER A 1221 -48.40 2.66 30.93
CA SER A 1221 -47.65 3.31 32.03
C SER A 1221 -46.17 3.55 31.70
N PHE A 1222 -45.84 3.61 30.41
CA PHE A 1222 -44.50 3.95 29.90
C PHE A 1222 -44.57 4.85 28.64
N LEU A 1223 -45.73 5.49 28.45
CA LEU A 1223 -46.05 6.54 27.49
C LEU A 1223 -46.87 7.60 28.24
#